data_AF-A0A1F3A357-F1
#
_entry.id   AF-A0A1F3A357-F1
#
_cell.length_a   1.000
_cell.length_b   1.000
_cell.length_c   1.000
_cell.angle_alpha   90.00
_cell.angle_beta   90.00
_cell.angle_gamma   90.00
#
_symmetry.space_group_name_H-M   'P 1'
#
loop_
_entity.id
_entity.type
_entity.pdbx_description
1 polymer ?
#
loop_
_entity_poly.entity_id
_entity_poly.type
_entity_poly.pdbx_seq_one_letter_code
_entity_poly.pdbx_strand_id
1 'polypeptide(L)'
;MRGILIPGLPDAEPAAEPWPVDDHTIRLDEMFARQLDTEFAGHVRGLLHDPEIGIAAQRGDAALEAIAGAMPALGELKERTLAQAIGPRQHSILEPLIETRLDWAAGTLGQLAQRATVDVDDASVAERIAGLNQDAATSWQDPAYLQKLGRTAVEELRYQGERRGWDPAETDTRVRAGLSDLYAGAIESAIHQGDLDGAGGLYDHAREVIAPERQAAIDRRFVRAREVSLYRDVDLDMARIPLDPAGPPGADVFESRAADLTPEDASDEVRAGVAQVAAFAQRRAERQWQKQQAEAGVAALDWFTTNPGRSFLTIPPDIRDWLAPDQWLGLETLFIEGRLRTDGDLFERLDRLLVYEPGRFATLDLDRHRLSLDDEDHARFIGAQKAIVGGKLDSGHVRYDRLRRGIDRTLEGLGIDTGGAAAVKVRADARDRLDGFETIEGRAPNGRDIDNIVDDEVARRGRGVAPVVEPVPGSPEHALAYRQLDLAGVLDRPLVADSPRLKELIRNGAYSKLHEHYHEYELPPVVLCTLGQEGCAVERAYEALLVHAAPGGPRRTSPITDGERSPVGFGGIPGGHIRTYVEEGTHSIINVTEPDHDLHDGLVQRRVVVEGDKVVLRTFGIGNNSSWFHARGNEEVAGMAFSESTDRVRAVVNPEAEKRSREGWRTLAPNPIMGPSGLNP
;
A
#
# COMPACT_ATOMS: atom_id res chain seq x y z
N MET A 1 76.76 -64.53 -9.11
CA MET A 1 75.91 -65.66 -8.66
C MET A 1 76.19 -66.83 -9.61
N ARG A 2 77.14 -67.72 -9.31
CA ARG A 2 76.92 -69.06 -8.72
C ARG A 2 75.57 -69.69 -9.15
N GLY A 3 75.65 -70.57 -10.14
CA GLY A 3 74.54 -71.42 -10.57
C GLY A 3 74.23 -72.50 -9.53
N ILE A 4 72.94 -72.75 -9.35
CA ILE A 4 72.40 -73.85 -8.56
C ILE A 4 71.90 -74.91 -9.56
N LEU A 5 72.57 -76.06 -9.57
CA LEU A 5 72.13 -77.29 -10.23
C LEU A 5 71.00 -77.90 -9.39
N ILE A 6 69.84 -78.13 -10.00
CA ILE A 6 68.76 -78.96 -9.44
C ILE A 6 68.90 -80.36 -10.05
N PRO A 7 69.27 -81.40 -9.27
CA PRO A 7 69.25 -82.78 -9.72
C PRO A 7 67.85 -83.38 -9.50
N GLY A 8 67.22 -83.92 -10.55
CA GLY A 8 65.97 -84.69 -10.41
C GLY A 8 64.83 -84.38 -11.41
N LEU A 9 65.09 -83.73 -12.54
CA LEU A 9 64.12 -83.71 -13.65
C LEU A 9 64.26 -85.02 -14.45
N PRO A 10 63.17 -85.78 -14.67
CA PRO A 10 63.21 -86.95 -15.56
C PRO A 10 63.58 -86.51 -16.98
N ASP A 11 64.42 -87.31 -17.64
CA ASP A 11 64.79 -87.15 -19.03
C ASP A 11 63.52 -86.99 -19.89
N ALA A 12 63.52 -85.93 -20.72
CA ALA A 12 62.46 -85.69 -21.69
C ALA A 12 62.25 -86.96 -22.53
N GLU A 13 61.01 -87.47 -22.53
CA GLU A 13 60.61 -88.53 -23.44
C GLU A 13 61.02 -88.18 -24.87
N PRO A 14 61.56 -89.14 -25.64
CA PRO A 14 61.87 -88.90 -27.04
C PRO A 14 60.60 -88.47 -27.76
N ALA A 15 60.69 -87.37 -28.51
CA ALA A 15 59.62 -86.88 -29.37
C ALA A 15 59.04 -88.07 -30.15
N ALA A 16 57.79 -88.42 -29.86
CA ALA A 16 57.10 -89.50 -30.53
C ALA A 16 57.20 -89.28 -32.05
N GLU A 17 57.60 -90.33 -32.78
CA GLU A 17 57.61 -90.30 -34.24
C GLU A 17 56.25 -89.79 -34.74
N PRO A 18 56.23 -88.82 -35.66
CA PRO A 18 54.99 -88.27 -36.18
C PRO A 18 54.24 -89.41 -36.88
N TRP A 19 53.16 -89.86 -36.25
CA TRP A 19 52.17 -90.73 -36.88
C TRP A 19 51.78 -90.15 -38.24
N PRO A 20 51.56 -90.96 -39.29
CA PRO A 20 51.08 -90.45 -40.56
C PRO A 20 49.74 -89.77 -40.33
N VAL A 21 49.78 -88.44 -40.30
CA VAL A 21 48.61 -87.58 -40.17
C VAL A 21 47.83 -87.75 -41.47
N ASP A 22 46.61 -88.27 -41.41
CA ASP A 22 45.80 -88.38 -42.63
C ASP A 22 45.39 -86.96 -43.10
N ASP A 23 45.13 -86.79 -44.40
CA ASP A 23 44.72 -85.49 -44.95
C ASP A 23 43.44 -84.93 -44.30
N HIS A 24 42.64 -85.79 -43.65
CA HIS A 24 41.40 -85.39 -43.00
C HIS A 24 41.67 -84.65 -41.67
N THR A 25 42.60 -85.14 -40.86
CA THR A 25 43.05 -84.52 -39.60
C THR A 25 43.73 -83.17 -39.85
N ILE A 26 44.52 -83.06 -40.92
CA ILE A 26 45.10 -81.77 -41.36
C ILE A 26 44.00 -80.73 -41.66
N ARG A 27 42.98 -81.13 -42.44
CA ARG A 27 41.88 -80.23 -42.79
C ARG A 27 41.02 -79.83 -41.60
N LEU A 28 40.83 -80.75 -40.65
CA LEU A 28 40.11 -80.46 -39.40
C LEU A 28 40.86 -79.42 -38.57
N ASP A 29 42.17 -79.58 -38.38
CA ASP A 29 42.99 -78.61 -37.65
C ASP A 29 42.98 -77.21 -38.29
N GLU A 30 43.07 -77.14 -39.63
CA GLU A 30 42.99 -75.87 -40.35
C GLU A 30 41.61 -75.22 -40.22
N MET A 31 40.52 -76.00 -40.26
CA MET A 31 39.15 -75.51 -40.10
C MET A 31 38.94 -74.93 -38.69
N PHE A 32 39.39 -75.63 -37.65
CA PHE A 32 39.29 -75.15 -36.27
C PHE A 32 40.13 -73.89 -36.04
N ALA A 33 41.37 -73.85 -36.56
CA ALA A 33 42.21 -72.65 -36.46
C ALA A 33 41.54 -71.43 -37.14
N ARG A 34 40.88 -71.61 -38.29
CA ARG A 34 40.13 -70.53 -38.97
C ARG A 34 38.92 -70.06 -38.17
N GLN A 35 38.22 -70.97 -37.49
CA GLN A 35 37.10 -70.60 -36.63
C GLN A 35 37.59 -69.75 -35.46
N LEU A 36 38.64 -70.21 -34.75
CA LEU A 36 39.22 -69.47 -33.63
C LEU A 36 39.78 -68.11 -34.05
N ASP A 37 40.42 -68.00 -35.23
CA ASP A 37 40.85 -66.70 -35.80
C ASP A 37 39.66 -65.77 -36.07
N THR A 38 38.55 -66.30 -36.60
CA THR A 38 37.34 -65.49 -36.87
C THR A 38 36.73 -64.95 -35.58
N GLU A 39 36.64 -65.78 -34.55
CA GLU A 39 36.14 -65.39 -33.23
C GLU A 39 37.07 -64.36 -32.57
N PHE A 40 38.39 -64.58 -32.62
CA PHE A 40 39.40 -63.63 -32.15
C PHE A 40 39.27 -62.28 -32.86
N ALA A 41 39.21 -62.27 -34.19
CA ALA A 41 39.05 -61.06 -34.98
C ALA A 41 37.72 -60.32 -34.68
N GLY A 42 36.65 -61.06 -34.39
CA GLY A 42 35.38 -60.51 -33.93
C GLY A 42 35.51 -59.74 -32.61
N HIS A 43 36.18 -60.34 -31.61
CA HIS A 43 36.43 -59.70 -30.32
C HIS A 43 37.35 -58.48 -30.43
N VAL A 44 38.43 -58.56 -31.22
CA VAL A 44 39.31 -57.41 -31.48
C VAL A 44 38.53 -56.26 -32.12
N ARG A 45 37.67 -56.55 -33.11
CA ARG A 45 36.84 -55.53 -33.75
C ARG A 45 35.83 -54.93 -32.78
N GLY A 46 35.17 -55.74 -31.93
CA GLY A 46 34.26 -55.26 -30.90
C GLY A 46 34.96 -54.33 -29.91
N LEU A 47 36.13 -54.72 -29.40
CA LEU A 47 36.91 -53.89 -28.48
C LEU A 47 37.30 -52.53 -29.09
N LEU A 48 37.75 -52.52 -30.34
CA LEU A 48 38.24 -51.29 -30.98
C LEU A 48 37.14 -50.42 -31.58
N HIS A 49 36.12 -51.02 -32.19
CA HIS A 49 35.21 -50.37 -33.13
C HIS A 49 33.72 -50.61 -32.87
N ASP A 50 33.35 -51.21 -31.75
CA ASP A 50 31.96 -51.16 -31.33
C ASP A 50 31.50 -49.69 -31.21
N PRO A 51 30.36 -49.32 -31.82
CA PRO A 51 29.94 -47.92 -31.90
C PRO A 51 29.48 -47.33 -30.56
N GLU A 52 29.14 -48.17 -29.58
CA GLU A 52 28.65 -47.72 -28.27
C GLU A 52 29.73 -47.81 -27.21
N ILE A 53 30.47 -48.92 -27.18
CA ILE A 53 31.42 -49.23 -26.10
C ILE A 53 32.87 -49.37 -26.58
N GLY A 54 33.09 -49.40 -27.89
CA GLY A 54 34.43 -49.57 -28.47
C GLY A 54 35.30 -48.35 -28.21
N ILE A 55 36.62 -48.57 -28.17
CA ILE A 55 37.59 -47.50 -27.88
C ILE A 55 37.48 -46.34 -28.87
N ALA A 56 37.19 -46.61 -30.14
CA ALA A 56 37.02 -45.58 -31.16
C ALA A 56 35.76 -44.70 -30.96
N ALA A 57 34.79 -45.14 -30.15
CA ALA A 57 33.62 -44.34 -29.77
C ALA A 57 33.91 -43.37 -28.62
N GLN A 58 34.98 -43.61 -27.85
CA GLN A 58 35.38 -42.77 -26.72
C GLN A 58 36.19 -41.55 -27.19
N ARG A 59 36.29 -40.52 -26.33
CA ARG A 59 37.05 -39.28 -26.59
C ARG A 59 37.81 -38.80 -25.36
N GLY A 60 38.83 -37.98 -25.59
CA GLY A 60 39.60 -37.33 -24.53
C GLY A 60 40.21 -38.33 -23.54
N ASP A 61 40.14 -38.01 -22.24
CA ASP A 61 40.71 -38.83 -21.17
C ASP A 61 40.13 -40.25 -21.11
N ALA A 62 38.82 -40.40 -21.35
CA ALA A 62 38.17 -41.71 -21.36
C ALA A 62 38.76 -42.62 -22.44
N ALA A 63 39.05 -42.08 -23.63
CA ALA A 63 39.72 -42.85 -24.69
C ALA A 63 41.14 -43.24 -24.29
N LEU A 64 41.91 -42.37 -23.63
CA LEU A 64 43.26 -42.69 -23.17
C LEU A 64 43.24 -43.79 -22.09
N GLU A 65 42.30 -43.72 -21.15
CA GLU A 65 42.09 -44.75 -20.12
C GLU A 65 41.71 -46.10 -20.76
N ALA A 66 40.78 -46.09 -21.72
CA ALA A 66 40.36 -47.29 -22.42
C ALA A 66 41.49 -47.90 -23.27
N ILE A 67 42.34 -47.08 -23.89
CA ILE A 67 43.53 -47.55 -24.62
C ILE A 67 44.54 -48.19 -23.67
N ALA A 68 44.76 -47.63 -22.48
CA ALA A 68 45.66 -48.20 -21.48
C ALA A 68 45.18 -49.60 -21.04
N GLY A 69 43.87 -49.82 -20.95
CA GLY A 69 43.26 -51.13 -20.66
C GLY A 69 43.22 -52.11 -21.84
N ALA A 70 43.37 -51.63 -23.08
CA ALA A 70 43.17 -52.43 -24.28
C ALA A 70 44.29 -53.46 -24.51
N MET A 71 45.55 -53.09 -24.29
CA MET A 71 46.69 -53.99 -24.54
C MET A 71 46.69 -55.22 -23.61
N PRO A 72 46.46 -55.09 -22.29
CA PRO A 72 46.23 -56.25 -21.42
C PRO A 72 45.06 -57.12 -21.87
N ALA A 73 43.91 -56.50 -22.21
CA ALA A 73 42.72 -57.23 -22.65
C ALA A 73 42.96 -58.03 -23.96
N LEU A 74 43.73 -57.46 -24.89
CA LEU A 74 44.16 -58.13 -26.12
C LEU A 74 45.13 -59.30 -25.83
N GLY A 75 46.03 -59.14 -24.85
CA GLY A 75 46.91 -60.21 -24.38
C GLY A 75 46.14 -61.38 -23.77
N GLU A 76 45.21 -61.10 -22.86
CA GLU A 76 44.32 -62.11 -22.27
C GLU A 76 43.44 -62.78 -23.32
N LEU A 77 42.96 -62.02 -24.32
CA LEU A 77 42.21 -62.58 -25.43
C LEU A 77 43.07 -63.54 -26.27
N LYS A 78 44.33 -63.20 -26.54
CA LYS A 78 45.28 -64.10 -27.21
C LYS A 78 45.48 -65.39 -26.41
N GLU A 79 45.80 -65.30 -25.13
CA GLU A 79 46.05 -66.47 -24.27
C GLU A 79 44.82 -67.39 -24.21
N ARG A 80 43.62 -66.83 -24.00
CA ARG A 80 42.37 -67.59 -24.00
C ARG A 80 42.05 -68.25 -25.34
N THR A 81 42.42 -67.64 -26.44
CA THR A 81 42.18 -68.19 -27.79
C THR A 81 43.18 -69.30 -28.11
N LEU A 82 44.46 -69.11 -27.78
CA LEU A 82 45.49 -70.15 -27.95
C LEU A 82 45.25 -71.36 -27.05
N ALA A 83 44.74 -71.16 -25.83
CA ALA A 83 44.36 -72.26 -24.92
C ALA A 83 43.22 -73.14 -25.46
N GLN A 84 42.44 -72.66 -26.44
CA GLN A 84 41.39 -73.44 -27.10
C GLN A 84 41.93 -74.28 -28.28
N ALA A 85 43.17 -74.05 -28.72
CA ALA A 85 43.80 -74.88 -29.74
C ALA A 85 44.25 -76.22 -29.12
N ILE A 86 43.62 -77.32 -29.54
CA ILE A 86 43.77 -78.66 -28.93
C ILE A 86 45.11 -79.30 -29.33
N GLY A 87 45.65 -78.96 -30.51
CA GLY A 87 46.83 -79.60 -31.09
C GLY A 87 47.97 -78.63 -31.41
N PRO A 88 49.24 -79.09 -31.38
CA PRO A 88 50.41 -78.27 -31.75
C PRO A 88 50.32 -77.67 -33.16
N ARG A 89 49.69 -78.39 -34.10
CA ARG A 89 49.48 -77.91 -35.48
C ARG A 89 48.53 -76.71 -35.52
N GLN A 90 47.40 -76.79 -34.82
CA GLN A 90 46.45 -75.67 -34.71
C GLN A 90 47.13 -74.44 -34.11
N HIS A 91 47.93 -74.62 -33.04
CA HIS A 91 48.71 -73.55 -32.42
C HIS A 91 49.70 -72.92 -33.42
N SER A 92 50.43 -73.75 -34.18
CA SER A 92 51.41 -73.27 -35.18
C SER A 92 50.79 -72.50 -36.35
N ILE A 93 49.52 -72.75 -36.66
CA ILE A 93 48.76 -72.02 -37.69
C ILE A 93 48.16 -70.73 -37.13
N LEU A 94 47.60 -70.81 -35.92
CA LEU A 94 46.81 -69.74 -35.31
C LEU A 94 47.66 -68.62 -34.73
N GLU A 95 48.77 -68.95 -34.07
CA GLU A 95 49.61 -67.98 -33.37
C GLU A 95 50.13 -66.86 -34.30
N PRO A 96 50.70 -67.15 -35.51
CA PRO A 96 51.14 -66.08 -36.42
C PRO A 96 50.01 -65.17 -36.92
N LEU A 97 48.78 -65.71 -37.05
CA LEU A 97 47.61 -64.93 -37.46
C LEU A 97 47.16 -63.99 -36.34
N ILE A 98 47.11 -64.49 -35.10
CA ILE A 98 46.81 -63.70 -33.92
C ILE A 98 47.85 -62.57 -33.76
N GLU A 99 49.15 -62.86 -33.89
CA GLU A 99 50.19 -61.83 -33.85
C GLU A 99 49.97 -60.73 -34.89
N THR A 100 49.68 -61.12 -36.13
CA THR A 100 49.39 -60.15 -37.21
C THR A 100 48.18 -59.25 -36.88
N ARG A 101 47.15 -59.81 -36.23
CA ARG A 101 45.96 -59.06 -35.80
C ARG A 101 46.26 -58.14 -34.62
N LEU A 102 47.09 -58.59 -33.68
CA LEU A 102 47.55 -57.79 -32.55
C LEU A 102 48.42 -56.61 -33.02
N ASP A 103 49.30 -56.81 -33.99
CA ASP A 103 50.09 -55.73 -34.60
C ASP A 103 49.19 -54.67 -35.26
N TRP A 104 48.17 -55.11 -36.01
CA TRP A 104 47.17 -54.20 -36.59
C TRP A 104 46.36 -53.46 -35.51
N ALA A 105 45.94 -54.16 -34.46
CA ALA A 105 45.23 -53.57 -33.34
C ALA A 105 46.09 -52.53 -32.60
N ALA A 106 47.37 -52.83 -32.36
CA ALA A 106 48.33 -51.92 -31.74
C ALA A 106 48.54 -50.66 -32.60
N GLY A 107 48.66 -50.80 -33.93
CA GLY A 107 48.73 -49.66 -34.85
C GLY A 107 47.47 -48.78 -34.80
N THR A 108 46.29 -49.39 -34.70
CA THR A 108 45.01 -48.69 -34.57
C THR A 108 44.91 -47.97 -33.22
N LEU A 109 45.28 -48.64 -32.13
CA LEU A 109 45.33 -48.05 -30.78
C LEU A 109 46.29 -46.85 -30.73
N GLY A 110 47.43 -46.92 -31.42
CA GLY A 110 48.37 -45.79 -31.53
C GLY A 110 47.75 -44.56 -32.22
N GLN A 111 46.98 -44.76 -33.29
CA GLN A 111 46.26 -43.67 -33.96
C GLN A 111 45.14 -43.07 -33.09
N LEU A 112 44.40 -43.94 -32.39
CA LEU A 112 43.36 -43.51 -31.46
C LEU A 112 43.95 -42.74 -30.27
N ALA A 113 45.10 -43.18 -29.75
CA ALA A 113 45.82 -42.49 -28.67
C ALA A 113 46.25 -41.09 -29.10
N GLN A 114 46.86 -40.97 -30.29
CA GLN A 114 47.26 -39.66 -30.82
C GLN A 114 46.06 -38.71 -30.95
N ARG A 115 44.92 -39.19 -31.43
CA ARG A 115 43.69 -38.39 -31.53
C ARG A 115 43.17 -37.99 -30.14
N ALA A 116 43.11 -38.93 -29.21
CA ALA A 116 42.62 -38.68 -27.85
C ALA A 116 43.50 -37.65 -27.12
N THR A 117 44.83 -37.75 -27.23
CA THR A 117 45.76 -36.74 -26.71
C THR A 117 45.50 -35.36 -27.32
N VAL A 118 45.23 -35.29 -28.63
CA VAL A 118 44.91 -34.02 -29.29
C VAL A 118 43.64 -33.40 -28.67
N ASP A 119 42.60 -34.21 -28.50
CA ASP A 119 41.32 -33.80 -27.89
C ASP A 119 41.52 -33.30 -26.44
N VAL A 120 42.35 -33.98 -25.63
CA VAL A 120 42.65 -33.59 -24.24
C VAL A 120 43.34 -32.23 -24.20
N ASP A 121 44.42 -31.99 -24.97
CA ASP A 121 45.06 -30.67 -24.86
C ASP A 121 44.18 -29.57 -25.47
N ASP A 122 43.28 -29.87 -26.41
CA ASP A 122 42.31 -28.88 -26.91
C ASP A 122 41.32 -28.46 -25.84
N ALA A 123 40.81 -29.43 -25.06
CA ALA A 123 39.97 -29.15 -23.91
C ALA A 123 40.73 -28.31 -22.87
N SER A 124 42.01 -28.65 -22.62
CA SER A 124 42.86 -27.93 -21.68
C SER A 124 43.15 -26.48 -22.12
N VAL A 125 43.43 -26.23 -23.41
CA VAL A 125 43.56 -24.87 -23.96
C VAL A 125 42.24 -24.11 -23.81
N ALA A 126 41.11 -24.73 -24.14
CA ALA A 126 39.80 -24.09 -24.01
C ALA A 126 39.49 -23.70 -22.55
N GLU A 127 39.81 -24.55 -21.58
CA GLU A 127 39.70 -24.22 -20.14
C GLU A 127 40.61 -23.05 -19.76
N ARG A 128 41.87 -23.03 -20.21
CA ARG A 128 42.77 -21.90 -19.93
C ARG A 128 42.24 -20.59 -20.51
N ILE A 129 41.77 -20.59 -21.76
CA ILE A 129 41.15 -19.39 -22.37
C ILE A 129 39.91 -18.95 -21.59
N ALA A 130 39.05 -19.88 -21.16
CA ALA A 130 37.89 -19.56 -20.33
C ALA A 130 38.30 -18.95 -18.99
N GLY A 131 39.34 -19.49 -18.35
CA GLY A 131 39.94 -18.91 -17.14
C GLY A 131 40.46 -17.49 -17.35
N LEU A 132 41.19 -17.24 -18.45
CA LEU A 132 41.67 -15.89 -18.79
C LEU A 132 40.51 -14.91 -19.02
N ASN A 133 39.42 -15.34 -19.64
CA ASN A 133 38.22 -14.51 -19.84
C ASN A 133 37.55 -14.18 -18.49
N GLN A 134 37.50 -15.14 -17.56
CA GLN A 134 36.99 -14.91 -16.22
C GLN A 134 37.90 -13.95 -15.43
N ASP A 135 39.21 -14.13 -15.48
CA ASP A 135 40.18 -13.23 -14.84
C ASP A 135 40.07 -11.81 -15.40
N ALA A 136 39.90 -11.67 -16.72
CA ALA A 136 39.65 -10.38 -17.37
C ALA A 136 38.35 -9.74 -16.88
N ALA A 137 37.28 -10.52 -16.74
CA ALA A 137 36.00 -10.06 -16.23
C ALA A 137 36.04 -9.66 -14.75
N THR A 138 36.99 -10.17 -13.95
CA THR A 138 37.15 -9.78 -12.54
C THR A 138 38.15 -8.65 -12.33
N SER A 139 39.09 -8.49 -13.27
CA SER A 139 40.21 -7.56 -13.19
C SER A 139 40.15 -6.46 -14.25
N TRP A 140 38.94 -6.10 -14.69
CA TRP A 140 38.71 -5.12 -15.75
C TRP A 140 39.28 -3.72 -15.43
N GLN A 141 39.43 -3.39 -14.14
CA GLN A 141 39.98 -2.12 -13.67
C GLN A 141 41.50 -1.96 -13.87
N ASP A 142 42.22 -3.03 -14.27
CA ASP A 142 43.67 -3.00 -14.49
C ASP A 142 44.00 -3.25 -15.98
N PRO A 143 44.15 -2.17 -16.79
CA PRO A 143 44.48 -2.28 -18.20
C PRO A 143 45.80 -3.01 -18.48
N ALA A 144 46.79 -2.89 -17.59
CA ALA A 144 48.09 -3.54 -17.76
C ALA A 144 47.96 -5.05 -17.56
N TYR A 145 47.15 -5.47 -16.58
CA TYR A 145 46.83 -6.87 -16.39
C TYR A 145 45.98 -7.44 -17.53
N LEU A 146 44.97 -6.70 -18.04
CA LEU A 146 44.20 -7.11 -19.22
C LEU A 146 45.09 -7.33 -20.45
N GLN A 147 46.06 -6.44 -20.70
CA GLN A 147 47.05 -6.63 -21.79
C GLN A 147 47.93 -7.86 -21.58
N LYS A 148 48.25 -8.21 -20.33
CA LYS A 148 48.95 -9.45 -20.01
C LYS A 148 48.07 -10.66 -20.34
N LEU A 149 46.82 -10.69 -19.90
CA LEU A 149 45.87 -11.77 -20.18
C LEU A 149 45.63 -11.93 -21.70
N GLY A 150 45.45 -10.82 -22.42
CA GLY A 150 45.32 -10.83 -23.88
C GLY A 150 46.52 -11.43 -24.59
N ARG A 151 47.76 -11.10 -24.18
CA ARG A 151 48.97 -11.73 -24.72
C ARG A 151 48.99 -13.24 -24.47
N THR A 152 48.67 -13.67 -23.25
CA THR A 152 48.60 -15.11 -22.93
C THR A 152 47.54 -15.83 -23.76
N ALA A 153 46.36 -15.22 -23.97
CA ALA A 153 45.32 -15.80 -24.82
C ALA A 153 45.77 -15.96 -26.29
N VAL A 154 46.51 -14.97 -26.81
CA VAL A 154 47.11 -15.04 -28.16
C VAL A 154 48.13 -16.18 -28.26
N GLU A 155 48.98 -16.36 -27.25
CA GLU A 155 49.99 -17.42 -27.20
C GLU A 155 49.33 -18.81 -27.19
N GLU A 156 48.31 -19.01 -26.36
CA GLU A 156 47.55 -20.27 -26.27
C GLU A 156 46.82 -20.62 -27.59
N LEU A 157 46.19 -19.63 -28.23
CA LEU A 157 45.48 -19.85 -29.50
C LEU A 157 46.43 -20.12 -30.67
N ARG A 158 47.61 -19.49 -30.69
CA ARG A 158 48.66 -19.80 -31.68
C ARG A 158 49.23 -21.19 -31.47
N TYR A 159 49.51 -21.57 -30.22
CA TYR A 159 49.94 -22.93 -29.88
C TYR A 159 48.92 -23.97 -30.36
N GLN A 160 47.62 -23.72 -30.14
CA GLN A 160 46.57 -24.58 -30.66
C GLN A 160 46.56 -24.66 -32.19
N GLY A 161 46.76 -23.54 -32.88
CA GLY A 161 46.85 -23.48 -34.34
C GLY A 161 48.01 -24.27 -34.92
N GLU A 162 49.21 -24.13 -34.33
CA GLU A 162 50.38 -24.91 -34.72
C GLU A 162 50.13 -26.41 -34.57
N ARG A 163 49.52 -26.82 -33.45
CA ARG A 163 49.24 -28.22 -33.15
C ARG A 163 48.16 -28.83 -34.05
N ARG A 164 47.13 -28.05 -34.40
CA ARG A 164 46.04 -28.47 -35.31
C ARG A 164 46.39 -28.32 -36.78
N GLY A 165 47.53 -27.70 -37.11
CA GLY A 165 47.92 -27.42 -38.49
C GLY A 165 47.02 -26.41 -39.18
N TRP A 166 46.45 -25.47 -38.42
CA TRP A 166 45.71 -24.34 -38.98
C TRP A 166 46.63 -23.51 -39.86
N ASP A 167 46.10 -23.01 -40.97
CA ASP A 167 46.84 -22.02 -41.74
C ASP A 167 46.95 -20.69 -40.97
N PRO A 168 47.85 -19.78 -41.37
CA PRO A 168 48.03 -18.51 -40.69
C PRO A 168 46.76 -17.63 -40.64
N ALA A 169 45.87 -17.74 -41.63
CA ALA A 169 44.66 -16.93 -41.70
C ALA A 169 43.57 -17.44 -40.75
N GLU A 170 43.41 -18.77 -40.64
CA GLU A 170 42.54 -19.39 -39.65
C GLU A 170 43.04 -19.08 -38.23
N THR A 171 44.35 -19.21 -37.98
CA THR A 171 44.94 -18.91 -36.67
C THR A 171 44.70 -17.45 -36.26
N ASP A 172 44.93 -16.49 -37.16
CA ASP A 172 44.68 -15.07 -36.91
C ASP A 172 43.20 -14.79 -36.64
N THR A 173 42.30 -15.44 -37.38
CA THR A 173 40.84 -15.33 -37.16
C THR A 173 40.46 -15.81 -35.76
N ARG A 174 41.01 -16.96 -35.31
CA ARG A 174 40.76 -17.51 -33.97
C ARG A 174 41.33 -16.60 -32.86
N VAL A 175 42.53 -16.06 -33.06
CA VAL A 175 43.17 -15.12 -32.14
C VAL A 175 42.32 -13.85 -31.98
N ARG A 176 41.85 -13.25 -33.08
CA ARG A 176 40.98 -12.06 -33.02
C ARG A 176 39.67 -12.35 -32.31
N ALA A 177 39.05 -13.51 -32.58
CA ALA A 177 37.83 -13.93 -31.89
C ALA A 177 38.06 -14.08 -30.37
N GLY A 178 39.14 -14.76 -29.96
CA GLY A 178 39.47 -14.95 -28.54
C GLY A 178 39.76 -13.63 -27.82
N LEU A 179 40.53 -12.72 -28.43
CA LEU A 179 40.76 -11.39 -27.88
C LEU A 179 39.46 -10.56 -27.79
N SER A 180 38.62 -10.64 -28.83
CA SER A 180 37.32 -9.98 -28.84
C SER A 180 36.46 -10.45 -27.66
N ASP A 181 36.38 -11.77 -27.40
CA ASP A 181 35.60 -12.31 -26.28
C ASP A 181 36.18 -11.90 -24.92
N LEU A 182 37.51 -11.86 -24.78
CA LEU A 182 38.20 -11.45 -23.55
C LEU A 182 37.87 -9.99 -23.19
N TYR A 183 38.05 -9.05 -24.13
CA TYR A 183 37.78 -7.63 -23.88
C TYR A 183 36.28 -7.35 -23.75
N ALA A 184 35.44 -7.98 -24.58
CA ALA A 184 33.99 -7.85 -24.45
C ALA A 184 33.51 -8.31 -23.07
N GLY A 185 34.00 -9.43 -22.55
CA GLY A 185 33.67 -9.93 -21.21
C GLY A 185 34.06 -8.95 -20.10
N ALA A 186 35.25 -8.34 -20.19
CA ALA A 186 35.69 -7.31 -19.24
C ALA A 186 34.79 -6.06 -19.25
N ILE A 187 34.45 -5.56 -20.44
CA ILE A 187 33.56 -4.39 -20.62
C ILE A 187 32.16 -4.69 -20.09
N GLU A 188 31.61 -5.87 -20.42
CA GLU A 188 30.30 -6.28 -19.95
C GLU A 188 30.25 -6.41 -18.42
N SER A 189 31.33 -6.87 -17.79
CA SER A 189 31.47 -6.90 -16.33
C SER A 189 31.50 -5.50 -15.72
N ALA A 190 32.26 -4.57 -16.32
CA ALA A 190 32.31 -3.17 -15.89
C ALA A 190 30.91 -2.49 -15.98
N ILE A 191 30.18 -2.71 -17.09
CA ILE A 191 28.79 -2.25 -17.25
C ILE A 191 27.89 -2.84 -16.16
N HIS A 192 28.02 -4.14 -15.86
CA HIS A 192 27.21 -4.80 -14.83
C HIS A 192 27.48 -4.24 -13.43
N GLN A 193 28.72 -3.86 -13.14
CA GLN A 193 29.10 -3.21 -11.88
C GLN A 193 28.70 -1.72 -11.82
N GLY A 194 28.16 -1.17 -12.90
CA GLY A 194 27.70 0.21 -12.99
C GLY A 194 28.82 1.24 -13.23
N ASP A 195 30.05 0.80 -13.51
CA ASP A 195 31.15 1.69 -13.89
C ASP A 195 31.14 1.94 -15.40
N LEU A 196 30.24 2.82 -15.84
CA LEU A 196 30.06 3.13 -17.25
C LEU A 196 31.24 3.91 -17.85
N ASP A 197 31.95 4.69 -17.03
CA ASP A 197 33.12 5.44 -17.45
C ASP A 197 34.32 4.51 -17.65
N GLY A 198 34.57 3.61 -16.70
CA GLY A 198 35.59 2.57 -16.81
C GLY A 198 35.31 1.62 -17.97
N ALA A 199 34.06 1.18 -18.13
CA ALA A 199 33.63 0.39 -19.28
C ALA A 199 33.86 1.14 -20.61
N GLY A 200 33.54 2.43 -20.67
CA GLY A 200 33.71 3.26 -21.86
C GLY A 200 35.18 3.39 -22.26
N GLY A 201 36.05 3.68 -21.30
CA GLY A 201 37.49 3.74 -21.53
C GLY A 201 38.09 2.41 -22.03
N LEU A 202 37.63 1.28 -21.48
CA LEU A 202 38.01 -0.06 -21.96
C LEU A 202 37.50 -0.34 -23.37
N TYR A 203 36.26 0.05 -23.66
CA TYR A 203 35.66 -0.16 -24.97
C TYR A 203 36.37 0.64 -26.05
N ASP A 204 36.71 1.90 -25.80
CA ASP A 204 37.49 2.73 -26.72
C ASP A 204 38.90 2.17 -26.94
N HIS A 205 39.54 1.67 -25.88
CA HIS A 205 40.87 1.04 -25.97
C HIS A 205 40.86 -0.24 -26.83
N ALA A 206 39.86 -1.10 -26.65
CA ALA A 206 39.80 -2.41 -27.28
C ALA A 206 38.99 -2.45 -28.59
N ARG A 207 38.45 -1.31 -29.03
CA ARG A 207 37.48 -1.23 -30.13
C ARG A 207 37.95 -1.89 -31.41
N GLU A 208 39.22 -1.70 -31.79
CA GLU A 208 39.79 -2.26 -33.02
C GLU A 208 39.90 -3.80 -33.01
N VAL A 209 39.90 -4.40 -31.81
CA VAL A 209 40.07 -5.85 -31.63
C VAL A 209 38.73 -6.57 -31.44
N ILE A 210 37.70 -5.86 -30.97
CA ILE A 210 36.37 -6.42 -30.75
C ILE A 210 35.64 -6.59 -32.09
N ALA A 211 35.05 -7.76 -32.31
CA ALA A 211 34.27 -8.04 -33.52
C ALA A 211 33.09 -7.05 -33.67
N PRO A 212 32.77 -6.57 -34.90
CA PRO A 212 31.70 -5.59 -35.12
C PRO A 212 30.34 -5.98 -34.53
N GLU A 213 29.99 -7.26 -34.58
CA GLU A 213 28.74 -7.78 -34.02
C GLU A 213 28.72 -7.65 -32.48
N ARG A 214 29.88 -7.85 -31.84
CA ARG A 214 30.07 -7.65 -30.40
C ARG A 214 30.06 -6.18 -30.03
N GLN A 215 30.68 -5.31 -30.83
CA GLN A 215 30.61 -3.85 -30.65
C GLN A 215 29.16 -3.37 -30.60
N ALA A 216 28.35 -3.74 -31.60
CA ALA A 216 26.94 -3.36 -31.64
C ALA A 216 26.14 -3.90 -30.43
N ALA A 217 26.50 -5.07 -29.90
CA ALA A 217 25.88 -5.61 -28.69
C ALA A 217 26.28 -4.82 -27.43
N ILE A 218 27.55 -4.46 -27.29
CA ILE A 218 28.09 -3.64 -26.20
C ILE A 218 27.46 -2.24 -26.24
N ASP A 219 27.36 -1.60 -27.41
CA ASP A 219 26.73 -0.29 -27.57
C ASP A 219 25.28 -0.29 -27.05
N ARG A 220 24.49 -1.32 -27.40
CA ARG A 220 23.12 -1.49 -26.87
C ARG A 220 23.09 -1.65 -25.36
N ARG A 221 24.09 -2.33 -24.77
CA ARG A 221 24.21 -2.48 -23.31
C ARG A 221 24.57 -1.17 -22.63
N PHE A 222 25.43 -0.34 -23.22
CA PHE A 222 25.72 1.00 -22.72
C PHE A 222 24.48 1.87 -22.67
N VAL A 223 23.70 1.92 -23.76
CA VAL A 223 22.44 2.67 -23.80
C VAL A 223 21.51 2.23 -22.67
N ARG A 224 21.26 0.93 -22.56
CA ARG A 224 20.39 0.38 -21.52
C ARG A 224 20.92 0.65 -20.10
N ALA A 225 22.22 0.56 -19.88
CA ALA A 225 22.80 0.80 -18.56
C ALA A 225 22.76 2.28 -18.16
N ARG A 226 22.93 3.20 -19.13
CA ARG A 226 22.73 4.64 -18.92
C ARG A 226 21.28 4.97 -18.56
N GLU A 227 20.31 4.38 -19.27
CA GLU A 227 18.89 4.53 -18.94
C GLU A 227 18.59 4.05 -17.51
N VAL A 228 19.10 2.88 -17.12
CA VAL A 228 18.92 2.35 -15.76
C VAL A 228 19.54 3.28 -14.70
N SER A 229 20.74 3.81 -14.96
CA SER A 229 21.36 4.78 -14.05
C SER A 229 20.53 6.05 -13.93
N LEU A 230 20.07 6.61 -15.06
CA LEU A 230 19.22 7.79 -15.09
C LEU A 230 17.95 7.58 -14.26
N TYR A 231 17.23 6.47 -14.46
CA TYR A 231 16.02 6.17 -13.69
C TYR A 231 16.28 6.05 -12.19
N ARG A 232 17.41 5.44 -11.79
CA ARG A 232 17.83 5.37 -10.38
C ARG A 232 18.11 6.75 -9.81
N ASP A 233 18.84 7.59 -10.55
CA ASP A 233 19.24 8.91 -10.09
C ASP A 233 18.02 9.85 -9.98
N VAL A 234 17.08 9.74 -10.93
CA VAL A 234 15.77 10.40 -10.85
C VAL A 234 15.00 9.94 -9.61
N ASP A 235 14.87 8.63 -9.35
CA ASP A 235 14.13 8.15 -8.17
C ASP A 235 14.75 8.64 -6.85
N LEU A 236 16.08 8.65 -6.76
CA LEU A 236 16.81 9.15 -5.59
C LEU A 236 16.61 10.65 -5.38
N ASP A 237 16.57 11.44 -6.44
CA ASP A 237 16.33 12.88 -6.35
C ASP A 237 14.87 13.18 -5.97
N MET A 238 13.92 12.46 -6.57
CA MET A 238 12.50 12.55 -6.21
C MET A 238 12.23 12.16 -4.75
N ALA A 239 12.98 11.21 -4.20
CA ALA A 239 12.89 10.82 -2.79
C ALA A 239 13.33 11.94 -1.82
N ARG A 240 14.05 12.96 -2.30
CA ARG A 240 14.52 14.10 -1.49
C ARG A 240 13.56 15.29 -1.52
N ILE A 241 12.47 15.23 -2.28
CA ILE A 241 11.45 16.28 -2.30
C ILE A 241 10.86 16.39 -0.88
N PRO A 242 10.93 17.56 -0.23
CA PRO A 242 10.37 17.74 1.11
C PRO A 242 8.85 17.61 1.05
N LEU A 243 8.27 16.97 2.06
CA LEU A 243 6.82 16.86 2.21
C LEU A 243 6.29 18.09 2.94
N ASP A 244 5.24 18.70 2.40
CA ASP A 244 4.55 19.83 3.02
C ASP A 244 3.37 19.32 3.86
N PRO A 245 3.26 19.66 5.16
CA PRO A 245 2.08 19.34 5.95
C PRO A 245 0.77 19.94 5.41
N ALA A 246 0.83 21.06 4.68
CA ALA A 246 -0.35 21.79 4.21
C ALA A 246 -1.19 21.02 3.17
N GLY A 247 -0.62 20.02 2.51
CA GLY A 247 -1.35 19.20 1.54
C GLY A 247 -0.54 18.04 0.98
N PRO A 248 -1.21 17.06 0.35
CA PRO A 248 -0.53 15.93 -0.27
C PRO A 248 0.39 16.43 -1.40
N PRO A 249 1.50 15.72 -1.66
CA PRO A 249 2.42 16.08 -2.74
C PRO A 249 1.71 16.11 -4.10
N GLY A 250 1.68 17.29 -4.73
CA GLY A 250 1.07 17.51 -6.04
C GLY A 250 1.82 16.78 -7.17
N ALA A 251 1.07 16.28 -8.17
CA ALA A 251 1.65 15.62 -9.34
C ALA A 251 2.55 16.57 -10.15
N ASP A 252 2.18 17.84 -10.21
CA ASP A 252 2.88 18.92 -10.91
C ASP A 252 4.31 19.13 -10.39
N VAL A 253 4.53 19.00 -9.08
CA VAL A 253 5.87 19.09 -8.48
C VAL A 253 6.79 17.98 -9.00
N PHE A 254 6.26 16.75 -9.05
CA PHE A 254 7.01 15.58 -9.54
C PHE A 254 7.19 15.64 -11.06
N GLU A 255 6.18 16.07 -11.81
CA GLU A 255 6.27 16.25 -13.27
C GLU A 255 7.29 17.33 -13.65
N SER A 256 7.27 18.48 -12.97
CA SER A 256 8.26 19.55 -13.19
C SER A 256 9.66 19.06 -12.87
N ARG A 257 9.84 18.38 -11.73
CA ARG A 257 11.16 17.85 -11.35
C ARG A 257 11.63 16.77 -12.33
N ALA A 258 10.73 15.98 -12.88
CA ALA A 258 11.04 14.94 -13.85
C ALA A 258 11.52 15.55 -15.16
N ALA A 259 10.87 16.64 -15.60
CA ALA A 259 11.31 17.42 -16.75
C ALA A 259 12.71 18.00 -16.54
N ASP A 260 13.00 18.58 -15.36
CA ASP A 260 14.32 19.15 -15.04
C ASP A 260 15.45 18.10 -15.05
N LEU A 261 15.15 16.87 -14.64
CA LEU A 261 16.14 15.79 -14.56
C LEU A 261 16.28 15.00 -15.87
N THR A 262 15.37 15.19 -16.82
CA THR A 262 15.42 14.49 -18.10
C THR A 262 16.38 15.24 -19.04
N PRO A 263 17.40 14.56 -19.61
CA PRO A 263 18.27 15.20 -20.60
C PRO A 263 17.47 15.77 -21.79
N GLU A 264 17.86 16.94 -22.29
CA GLU A 264 17.16 17.59 -23.42
C GLU A 264 17.12 16.70 -24.67
N ASP A 265 18.18 15.91 -24.89
CA ASP A 265 18.37 14.99 -26.01
C ASP A 265 17.83 13.57 -25.75
N ALA A 266 17.15 13.33 -24.62
CA ALA A 266 16.55 12.03 -24.31
C ALA A 266 15.51 11.60 -25.37
N SER A 267 15.45 10.31 -25.67
CA SER A 267 14.40 9.77 -26.55
C SER A 267 13.02 9.83 -25.89
N ASP A 268 11.96 9.68 -26.68
CA ASP A 268 10.59 9.66 -26.15
C ASP A 268 10.36 8.47 -25.20
N GLU A 269 11.01 7.33 -25.44
CA GLU A 269 10.98 6.18 -24.53
C GLU A 269 11.62 6.51 -23.18
N VAL A 270 12.76 7.20 -23.18
CA VAL A 270 13.44 7.61 -21.94
C VAL A 270 12.60 8.64 -21.17
N ARG A 271 12.02 9.63 -21.87
CA ARG A 271 11.10 10.60 -21.26
C ARG A 271 9.90 9.92 -20.62
N ALA A 272 9.29 8.96 -21.32
CA ALA A 272 8.17 8.17 -20.80
C ALA A 272 8.58 7.33 -19.58
N GLY A 273 9.79 6.75 -19.59
CA GLY A 273 10.35 6.03 -18.44
C GLY A 273 10.55 6.93 -17.23
N VAL A 274 11.13 8.12 -17.41
CA VAL A 274 11.31 9.11 -16.34
C VAL A 274 9.96 9.56 -15.77
N ALA A 275 8.95 9.81 -16.61
CA ALA A 275 7.60 10.15 -16.16
C ALA A 275 6.96 9.02 -15.32
N GLN A 276 7.18 7.75 -15.68
CA GLN A 276 6.71 6.62 -14.88
C GLN A 276 7.40 6.54 -13.50
N VAL A 277 8.71 6.80 -13.44
CA VAL A 277 9.46 6.88 -12.18
C VAL A 277 8.91 8.01 -11.31
N ALA A 278 8.67 9.19 -11.88
CA ALA A 278 8.09 10.33 -11.17
C ALA A 278 6.70 10.01 -10.58
N ALA A 279 5.82 9.39 -11.37
CA ALA A 279 4.51 8.96 -10.88
C ALA A 279 4.60 7.91 -9.76
N PHE A 280 5.58 7.00 -9.81
CA PHE A 280 5.83 6.06 -8.72
C PHE A 280 6.34 6.76 -7.46
N ALA A 281 7.28 7.70 -7.62
CA ALA A 281 7.83 8.48 -6.52
C ALA A 281 6.77 9.37 -5.86
N GLN A 282 5.87 9.99 -6.64
CA GLN A 282 4.73 10.74 -6.11
C GLN A 282 3.84 9.87 -5.22
N ARG A 283 3.44 8.68 -5.70
CA ARG A 283 2.64 7.74 -4.88
C ARG A 283 3.37 7.31 -3.61
N ARG A 284 4.70 7.17 -3.65
CA ARG A 284 5.52 6.87 -2.46
C ARG A 284 5.49 8.04 -1.48
N ALA A 285 5.68 9.26 -1.96
CA ALA A 285 5.63 10.48 -1.17
C ALA A 285 4.25 10.70 -0.53
N GLU A 286 3.17 10.46 -1.28
CA GLU A 286 1.80 10.56 -0.77
C GLU A 286 1.53 9.57 0.37
N ARG A 287 1.98 8.31 0.24
CA ARG A 287 1.88 7.33 1.34
C ARG A 287 2.67 7.76 2.57
N GLN A 288 3.87 8.31 2.38
CA GLN A 288 4.67 8.82 3.49
C GLN A 288 4.00 10.03 4.16
N TRP A 289 3.40 10.92 3.38
CA TRP A 289 2.64 12.06 3.88
C TRP A 289 1.41 11.61 4.69
N GLN A 290 0.64 10.64 4.18
CA GLN A 290 -0.50 10.06 4.92
C GLN A 290 -0.06 9.42 6.24
N LYS A 291 1.07 8.70 6.23
CA LYS A 291 1.66 8.10 7.44
C LYS A 291 2.05 9.16 8.47
N GLN A 292 2.64 10.28 8.05
CA GLN A 292 2.98 11.39 8.95
C GLN A 292 1.73 12.01 9.59
N GLN A 293 0.63 12.17 8.82
CA GLN A 293 -0.64 12.61 9.40
C GLN A 293 -1.24 11.62 10.40
N ALA A 294 -1.09 10.31 10.16
CA ALA A 294 -1.51 9.27 11.09
C ALA A 294 -0.72 9.34 12.40
N GLU A 295 0.61 9.39 12.31
CA GLU A 295 1.51 9.54 13.45
C GLU A 295 1.21 10.82 14.24
N ALA A 296 0.94 11.94 13.56
CA ALA A 296 0.55 13.20 14.19
C ALA A 296 -0.79 13.09 14.94
N GLY A 297 -1.79 12.42 14.37
CA GLY A 297 -3.08 12.21 15.02
C GLY A 297 -2.96 11.40 16.32
N VAL A 298 -2.18 10.31 16.30
CA VAL A 298 -1.89 9.51 17.50
C VAL A 298 -1.09 10.33 18.53
N ALA A 299 -0.04 11.02 18.10
CA ALA A 299 0.79 11.85 18.98
C ALA A 299 0.01 13.00 19.63
N ALA A 300 -0.94 13.61 18.91
CA ALA A 300 -1.81 14.64 19.47
C ALA A 300 -2.72 14.09 20.58
N LEU A 301 -3.24 12.87 20.42
CA LEU A 301 -4.06 12.22 21.44
C LEU A 301 -3.24 11.83 22.69
N ASP A 302 -2.03 11.31 22.49
CA ASP A 302 -1.10 10.99 23.59
C ASP A 302 -0.69 12.25 24.36
N TRP A 303 -0.43 13.34 23.62
CA TRP A 303 -0.15 14.64 24.20
C TRP A 303 -1.32 15.11 25.07
N PHE A 304 -2.56 14.98 24.59
CA PHE A 304 -3.77 15.35 25.32
C PHE A 304 -3.95 14.56 26.62
N THR A 305 -3.70 13.25 26.56
CA THR A 305 -3.74 12.36 27.73
C THR A 305 -2.74 12.78 28.79
N THR A 306 -1.55 13.22 28.38
CA THR A 306 -0.48 13.66 29.28
C THR A 306 -0.68 15.10 29.78
N ASN A 307 -1.49 15.91 29.09
CA ASN A 307 -1.68 17.34 29.37
C ASN A 307 -3.17 17.69 29.57
N PRO A 308 -3.87 17.05 30.53
CA PRO A 308 -5.30 17.28 30.71
C PRO A 308 -5.61 18.76 31.02
N GLY A 309 -6.64 19.29 30.36
CA GLY A 309 -7.10 20.68 30.53
C GLY A 309 -6.24 21.75 29.85
N ARG A 310 -5.15 21.37 29.15
CA ARG A 310 -4.42 22.30 28.28
C ARG A 310 -5.17 22.48 26.96
N SER A 311 -5.07 23.68 26.38
CA SER A 311 -5.63 23.96 25.06
C SER A 311 -4.88 23.18 23.99
N PHE A 312 -5.61 22.61 23.02
CA PHE A 312 -5.03 21.96 21.84
C PHE A 312 -4.13 22.89 21.02
N LEU A 313 -4.27 24.22 21.15
CA LEU A 313 -3.40 25.20 20.51
C LEU A 313 -1.96 25.19 21.06
N THR A 314 -1.72 24.53 22.20
CA THR A 314 -0.39 24.36 22.80
C THR A 314 0.29 23.04 22.41
N ILE A 315 -0.32 22.24 21.52
CA ILE A 315 0.33 21.09 20.91
C ILE A 315 1.61 21.55 20.18
N PRO A 316 2.73 20.82 20.31
CA PRO A 316 3.98 21.13 19.61
C PRO A 316 3.78 21.31 18.08
N PRO A 317 4.41 22.32 17.44
CA PRO A 317 4.22 22.60 16.01
C PRO A 317 4.49 21.40 15.09
N ASP A 318 5.46 20.56 15.43
CA ASP A 318 5.83 19.36 14.69
C ASP A 318 4.74 18.27 14.68
N ILE A 319 3.83 18.27 15.65
CA ILE A 319 2.62 17.43 15.63
C ILE A 319 1.48 18.22 14.97
N ARG A 320 1.30 19.45 15.44
CA ARG A 320 0.17 20.31 15.12
C ARG A 320 0.04 20.59 13.63
N ASP A 321 1.16 20.91 12.99
CA ASP A 321 1.15 21.32 11.59
C ASP A 321 0.82 20.12 10.68
N TRP A 322 1.08 18.89 11.12
CA TRP A 322 0.75 17.65 10.40
C TRP A 322 -0.67 17.12 10.62
N LEU A 323 -1.45 17.75 11.49
CA LEU A 323 -2.85 17.36 11.70
C LEU A 323 -3.70 17.76 10.51
N ALA A 324 -4.47 16.78 10.02
CA ALA A 324 -5.42 17.02 8.96
C ALA A 324 -6.68 17.77 9.44
N PRO A 325 -7.43 18.43 8.54
CA PRO A 325 -8.63 19.19 8.93
C PRO A 325 -9.67 18.39 9.74
N ASP A 326 -9.88 17.12 9.40
CA ASP A 326 -10.77 16.20 10.12
C ASP A 326 -10.24 15.84 11.51
N GLN A 327 -8.92 15.71 11.65
CA GLN A 327 -8.28 15.45 12.94
C GLN A 327 -8.35 16.67 13.86
N TRP A 328 -8.27 17.89 13.32
CA TRP A 328 -8.50 19.12 14.07
C TRP A 328 -9.90 19.18 14.69
N LEU A 329 -10.93 18.83 13.92
CA LEU A 329 -12.30 18.77 14.41
C LEU A 329 -12.46 17.70 15.50
N GLY A 330 -11.77 16.57 15.36
CA GLY A 330 -11.72 15.52 16.37
C GLY A 330 -11.12 16.00 17.70
N LEU A 331 -9.99 16.73 17.65
CA LEU A 331 -9.36 17.29 18.86
C LEU A 331 -10.21 18.37 19.51
N GLU A 332 -10.87 19.21 18.71
CA GLU A 332 -11.80 20.21 19.22
C GLU A 332 -12.96 19.55 19.97
N THR A 333 -13.55 18.51 19.37
CA THR A 333 -14.63 17.72 19.99
C THR A 333 -14.15 17.08 21.29
N LEU A 334 -12.96 16.47 21.28
CA LEU A 334 -12.35 15.90 22.49
C LEU A 334 -12.15 16.95 23.59
N PHE A 335 -11.70 18.15 23.23
CA PHE A 335 -11.48 19.25 24.18
C PHE A 335 -12.80 19.76 24.80
N ILE A 336 -13.86 19.88 24.01
CA ILE A 336 -15.17 20.40 24.45
C ILE A 336 -15.96 19.34 25.22
N GLU A 337 -16.06 18.14 24.66
CA GLU A 337 -16.92 17.07 25.18
C GLU A 337 -16.20 16.14 26.17
N GLY A 338 -14.87 16.21 26.24
CA GLY A 338 -14.05 15.32 27.06
C GLY A 338 -13.92 13.89 26.51
N ARG A 339 -14.42 13.64 25.30
CA ARG A 339 -14.34 12.35 24.60
C ARG A 339 -14.33 12.56 23.09
N LEU A 340 -13.76 11.59 22.37
CA LEU A 340 -13.87 11.53 20.92
C LEU A 340 -15.28 11.12 20.51
N ARG A 341 -15.70 11.57 19.32
CA ARG A 341 -16.95 11.20 18.69
C ARG A 341 -16.66 10.63 17.32
N THR A 342 -17.26 9.49 17.01
CA THR A 342 -17.17 8.90 15.68
C THR A 342 -17.83 9.81 14.63
N ASP A 343 -17.06 10.13 13.59
CA ASP A 343 -17.58 10.66 12.32
C ASP A 343 -18.39 9.54 11.63
N GLY A 344 -19.71 9.74 11.55
CA GLY A 344 -20.62 8.77 10.98
C GLY A 344 -20.36 8.47 9.51
N ASP A 345 -19.99 9.47 8.71
CA ASP A 345 -19.72 9.26 7.28
C ASP A 345 -18.43 8.47 7.09
N LEU A 346 -17.41 8.77 7.89
CA LEU A 346 -16.17 7.99 7.90
C LEU A 346 -16.43 6.55 8.35
N PHE A 347 -17.18 6.37 9.44
CA PHE A 347 -17.57 5.05 9.93
C PHE A 347 -18.21 4.23 8.82
N GLU A 348 -19.21 4.78 8.13
CA GLU A 348 -19.94 4.05 7.09
C GLU A 348 -19.08 3.73 5.86
N ARG A 349 -18.10 4.59 5.52
CA ARG A 349 -17.11 4.29 4.48
C ARG A 349 -16.19 3.14 4.88
N LEU A 350 -15.63 3.18 6.09
CA LEU A 350 -14.73 2.14 6.59
C LEU A 350 -15.48 0.81 6.77
N ASP A 351 -16.70 0.87 7.27
CA ASP A 351 -17.61 -0.27 7.42
C ASP A 351 -17.92 -0.95 6.08
N ARG A 352 -18.25 -0.15 5.06
CA ARG A 352 -18.47 -0.67 3.71
C ARG A 352 -17.22 -1.33 3.15
N LEU A 353 -16.05 -0.71 3.30
CA LEU A 353 -14.78 -1.30 2.84
C LEU A 353 -14.48 -2.60 3.57
N LEU A 354 -14.69 -2.64 4.89
CA LEU A 354 -14.51 -3.82 5.72
C LEU A 354 -15.31 -5.02 5.19
N VAL A 355 -16.58 -4.79 4.82
CA VAL A 355 -17.51 -5.84 4.41
C VAL A 355 -17.35 -6.21 2.94
N TYR A 356 -17.26 -5.24 2.04
CA TYR A 356 -17.32 -5.47 0.59
C TYR A 356 -15.96 -5.51 -0.11
N GLU A 357 -14.95 -4.85 0.45
CA GLU A 357 -13.59 -4.78 -0.11
C GLU A 357 -12.53 -5.12 0.96
N PRO A 358 -12.61 -6.29 1.62
CA PRO A 358 -11.78 -6.59 2.80
C PRO A 358 -10.27 -6.55 2.48
N GLY A 359 -9.87 -6.89 1.25
CA GLY A 359 -8.47 -6.77 0.81
C GLY A 359 -7.98 -5.32 0.74
N ARG A 360 -8.83 -4.37 0.34
CA ARG A 360 -8.51 -2.94 0.36
C ARG A 360 -8.53 -2.40 1.78
N PHE A 361 -9.53 -2.77 2.58
CA PHE A 361 -9.61 -2.41 4.00
C PHE A 361 -8.36 -2.86 4.79
N ALA A 362 -7.86 -4.06 4.50
CA ALA A 362 -6.64 -4.60 5.12
C ALA A 362 -5.37 -3.77 4.89
N THR A 363 -5.37 -2.91 3.87
CA THR A 363 -4.22 -2.04 3.52
C THR A 363 -4.36 -0.61 4.01
N LEU A 364 -5.49 -0.25 4.63
CA LEU A 364 -5.72 1.10 5.14
C LEU A 364 -4.86 1.38 6.37
N ASP A 365 -4.35 2.59 6.48
CA ASP A 365 -3.75 3.09 7.71
C ASP A 365 -4.87 3.66 8.61
N LEU A 366 -5.37 2.85 9.55
CA LEU A 366 -6.47 3.24 10.43
C LEU A 366 -6.06 4.31 11.45
N ASP A 367 -4.76 4.44 11.76
CA ASP A 367 -4.26 5.47 12.68
C ASP A 367 -4.47 6.88 12.09
N ARG A 368 -4.56 7.01 10.75
CA ARG A 368 -4.94 8.26 10.07
C ARG A 368 -6.29 8.80 10.55
N HIS A 369 -7.17 7.90 10.99
CA HIS A 369 -8.53 8.19 11.41
C HIS A 369 -8.71 8.19 12.92
N ARG A 370 -7.62 8.12 13.69
CA ARG A 370 -7.66 7.95 15.14
C ARG A 370 -8.50 9.00 15.88
N LEU A 371 -8.45 10.26 15.41
CA LEU A 371 -9.18 11.39 16.00
C LEU A 371 -10.60 11.56 15.45
N SER A 372 -10.96 10.81 14.41
CA SER A 372 -12.28 10.84 13.76
C SER A 372 -13.15 9.64 14.17
N LEU A 373 -12.61 8.74 14.98
CA LEU A 373 -13.28 7.57 15.52
C LEU A 373 -13.18 7.63 17.04
N ASP A 374 -14.25 7.26 17.73
CA ASP A 374 -14.13 7.01 19.16
C ASP A 374 -13.29 5.75 19.44
N ASP A 375 -12.96 5.53 20.72
CA ASP A 375 -12.05 4.46 21.13
C ASP A 375 -12.60 3.07 20.81
N GLU A 376 -13.92 2.89 20.89
CA GLU A 376 -14.60 1.62 20.65
C GLU A 376 -14.62 1.28 19.16
N ASP A 377 -15.03 2.24 18.33
CA ASP A 377 -15.08 2.08 16.87
C ASP A 377 -13.68 1.91 16.27
N HIS A 378 -12.69 2.68 16.75
CA HIS A 378 -11.30 2.51 16.34
C HIS A 378 -10.78 1.10 16.69
N ALA A 379 -11.00 0.64 17.93
CA ALA A 379 -10.61 -0.70 18.35
C ALA A 379 -11.31 -1.81 17.55
N ARG A 380 -12.60 -1.61 17.21
CA ARG A 380 -13.37 -2.52 16.35
C ARG A 380 -12.72 -2.66 14.98
N PHE A 381 -12.40 -1.54 14.31
CA PHE A 381 -11.79 -1.58 12.99
C PHE A 381 -10.37 -2.16 13.00
N ILE A 382 -9.54 -1.83 13.99
CA ILE A 382 -8.20 -2.42 14.17
C ILE A 382 -8.29 -3.94 14.39
N GLY A 383 -9.21 -4.38 15.24
CA GLY A 383 -9.45 -5.81 15.49
C GLY A 383 -9.85 -6.55 14.21
N ALA A 384 -10.78 -5.97 13.44
CA ALA A 384 -11.23 -6.53 12.18
C ALA A 384 -10.11 -6.56 11.12
N GLN A 385 -9.31 -5.49 11.02
CA GLN A 385 -8.17 -5.43 10.10
C GLN A 385 -7.14 -6.53 10.40
N LYS A 386 -6.80 -6.71 11.68
CA LYS A 386 -5.90 -7.76 12.14
C LYS A 386 -6.44 -9.17 11.83
N ALA A 387 -7.74 -9.39 12.00
CA ALA A 387 -8.40 -10.66 11.68
C ALA A 387 -8.30 -10.99 10.17
N ILE A 388 -8.51 -9.98 9.31
CA ILE A 388 -8.41 -10.13 7.85
C ILE A 388 -6.96 -10.42 7.42
N VAL A 389 -5.99 -9.61 7.87
CA VAL A 389 -4.56 -9.79 7.55
C VAL A 389 -4.05 -11.15 8.03
N GLY A 390 -4.51 -11.61 9.20
CA GLY A 390 -4.15 -12.91 9.75
C GLY A 390 -4.85 -14.10 9.10
N GLY A 391 -5.79 -13.89 8.18
CA GLY A 391 -6.62 -14.95 7.59
C GLY A 391 -7.51 -15.67 8.62
N LYS A 392 -7.78 -15.04 9.76
CA LYS A 392 -8.52 -15.59 10.90
C LYS A 392 -9.70 -14.69 11.20
N LEU A 393 -10.75 -14.77 10.38
CA LEU A 393 -12.00 -14.09 10.67
C LEU A 393 -12.58 -14.66 11.96
N ASP A 394 -12.61 -13.84 13.02
CA ASP A 394 -13.24 -14.24 14.26
C ASP A 394 -14.77 -14.34 14.10
N SER A 395 -15.40 -15.06 15.01
CA SER A 395 -16.84 -15.28 14.95
C SER A 395 -17.65 -13.98 15.06
N GLY A 396 -17.13 -12.93 15.71
CA GLY A 396 -17.77 -11.62 15.79
C GLY A 396 -17.81 -10.94 14.41
N HIS A 397 -16.68 -10.94 13.71
CA HIS A 397 -16.59 -10.37 12.36
C HIS A 397 -17.51 -11.09 11.36
N VAL A 398 -17.59 -12.43 11.40
CA VAL A 398 -18.52 -13.19 10.54
C VAL A 398 -19.98 -12.84 10.83
N ARG A 399 -20.33 -12.64 12.12
CA ARG A 399 -21.68 -12.22 12.50
C ARG A 399 -21.99 -10.80 12.01
N TYR A 400 -21.02 -9.91 12.12
CA TYR A 400 -21.13 -8.53 11.67
C TYR A 400 -21.26 -8.42 10.14
N ASP A 401 -20.43 -9.13 9.38
CA ASP A 401 -20.54 -9.21 7.90
C ASP A 401 -21.92 -9.72 7.47
N ARG A 402 -22.43 -10.78 8.13
CA ARG A 402 -23.78 -11.29 7.89
C ARG A 402 -24.85 -10.24 8.18
N LEU A 403 -24.75 -9.54 9.31
CA LEU A 403 -25.69 -8.46 9.68
C LEU A 403 -25.71 -7.39 8.59
N ARG A 404 -24.54 -6.84 8.24
CA ARG A 404 -24.41 -5.74 7.28
C ARG A 404 -24.97 -6.10 5.91
N ARG A 405 -24.57 -7.26 5.36
CA ARG A 405 -25.06 -7.75 4.06
C ARG A 405 -26.54 -8.14 4.10
N GLY A 406 -27.03 -8.58 5.25
CA GLY A 406 -28.46 -8.84 5.47
C GLY A 406 -29.27 -7.56 5.35
N ILE A 407 -28.85 -6.50 6.04
CA ILE A 407 -29.51 -5.18 5.98
C ILE A 407 -29.54 -4.64 4.55
N ASP A 408 -28.39 -4.61 3.87
CA ASP A 408 -28.34 -4.04 2.51
C ASP A 408 -29.24 -4.79 1.52
N ARG A 409 -29.21 -6.13 1.54
CA ARG A 409 -30.10 -6.93 0.67
C ARG A 409 -31.58 -6.70 0.97
N THR A 410 -31.92 -6.55 2.25
CA THR A 410 -33.33 -6.35 2.66
C THR A 410 -33.80 -4.94 2.26
N LEU A 411 -32.97 -3.92 2.46
CA LEU A 411 -33.25 -2.55 2.01
C LEU A 411 -33.36 -2.46 0.48
N GLU A 412 -32.44 -3.09 -0.25
CA GLU A 412 -32.48 -3.16 -1.72
C GLU A 412 -33.75 -3.87 -2.21
N GLY A 413 -34.16 -4.97 -1.56
CA GLY A 413 -35.41 -5.66 -1.86
C GLY A 413 -36.68 -4.82 -1.62
N LEU A 414 -36.58 -3.78 -0.78
CA LEU A 414 -37.65 -2.80 -0.54
C LEU A 414 -37.51 -1.55 -1.41
N GLY A 415 -36.49 -1.45 -2.27
CA GLY A 415 -36.21 -0.28 -3.10
C GLY A 415 -35.69 0.93 -2.31
N ILE A 416 -35.11 0.71 -1.13
CA ILE A 416 -34.53 1.77 -0.29
C ILE A 416 -33.05 1.93 -0.65
N ASP A 417 -32.60 3.18 -0.86
CA ASP A 417 -31.19 3.48 -1.11
C ASP A 417 -30.30 3.04 0.06
N THR A 418 -29.41 2.08 -0.21
CA THR A 418 -28.45 1.55 0.77
C THR A 418 -27.37 2.56 1.14
N GLY A 419 -27.23 3.68 0.41
CA GLY A 419 -26.38 4.81 0.76
C GLY A 419 -27.06 5.90 1.61
N GLY A 420 -28.40 5.90 1.68
CA GLY A 420 -29.16 6.99 2.29
C GLY A 420 -29.18 6.99 3.82
N ALA A 421 -29.58 8.13 4.40
CA ALA A 421 -29.64 8.32 5.86
C ALA A 421 -30.53 7.28 6.58
N ALA A 422 -31.59 6.80 5.92
CA ALA A 422 -32.43 5.73 6.45
C ALA A 422 -31.65 4.42 6.62
N ALA A 423 -30.83 4.05 5.65
CA ALA A 423 -29.99 2.86 5.69
C ALA A 423 -28.91 2.97 6.77
N VAL A 424 -28.27 4.13 6.92
CA VAL A 424 -27.29 4.41 7.99
C VAL A 424 -27.91 4.20 9.36
N LYS A 425 -29.13 4.72 9.57
CA LYS A 425 -29.84 4.56 10.83
C LYS A 425 -30.22 3.11 11.14
N VAL A 426 -30.71 2.37 10.14
CA VAL A 426 -31.04 0.93 10.30
C VAL A 426 -29.79 0.13 10.69
N ARG A 427 -28.63 0.41 10.08
CA ARG A 427 -27.36 -0.23 10.46
C ARG A 427 -26.94 0.09 11.88
N ALA A 428 -27.01 1.36 12.28
CA ALA A 428 -26.68 1.79 13.62
C ALA A 428 -27.57 1.07 14.66
N ASP A 429 -28.90 1.13 14.48
CA ASP A 429 -29.86 0.47 15.38
C ASP A 429 -29.62 -1.06 15.45
N ALA A 430 -29.34 -1.70 14.31
CA ALA A 430 -29.08 -3.14 14.23
C ALA A 430 -27.74 -3.55 14.86
N ARG A 431 -26.71 -2.71 14.72
CA ARG A 431 -25.40 -2.91 15.34
C ARG A 431 -25.49 -2.79 16.85
N ASP A 432 -26.13 -1.75 17.37
CA ASP A 432 -26.35 -1.58 18.81
C ASP A 432 -27.07 -2.80 19.41
N ARG A 433 -28.05 -3.34 18.68
CA ARG A 433 -28.77 -4.55 19.07
C ARG A 433 -27.92 -5.82 18.98
N LEU A 434 -27.01 -5.92 18.01
CA LEU A 434 -26.07 -7.03 17.90
C LEU A 434 -25.05 -7.00 19.05
N ASP A 435 -24.50 -5.82 19.37
CA ASP A 435 -23.50 -5.62 20.42
C ASP A 435 -24.09 -5.88 21.82
N GLY A 436 -25.37 -5.52 22.04
CA GLY A 436 -26.10 -5.82 23.27
C GLY A 436 -26.60 -7.27 23.40
N PHE A 437 -26.61 -8.05 22.32
CA PHE A 437 -27.32 -9.33 22.26
C PHE A 437 -26.85 -10.33 23.32
N GLU A 438 -25.54 -10.55 23.46
CA GLU A 438 -25.00 -11.55 24.38
C GLU A 438 -25.26 -11.19 25.85
N THR A 439 -25.21 -9.90 26.17
CA THR A 439 -25.56 -9.40 27.50
C THR A 439 -27.03 -9.63 27.84
N ILE A 440 -27.93 -9.47 26.86
CA ILE A 440 -29.38 -9.62 27.04
C ILE A 440 -29.79 -11.09 27.07
N GLU A 441 -29.28 -11.89 26.14
CA GLU A 441 -29.72 -13.27 25.89
C GLU A 441 -28.83 -14.32 26.59
N GLY A 442 -27.70 -13.92 27.17
CA GLY A 442 -26.75 -14.81 27.84
C GLY A 442 -26.02 -15.80 26.91
N ARG A 443 -26.06 -15.56 25.59
CA ARG A 443 -25.40 -16.37 24.56
C ARG A 443 -25.07 -15.53 23.34
N ALA A 444 -24.03 -15.91 22.59
CA ALA A 444 -23.75 -15.30 21.29
C ALA A 444 -24.91 -15.50 20.28
N PRO A 445 -25.18 -14.51 19.41
CA PRO A 445 -26.20 -14.64 18.37
C PRO A 445 -25.78 -15.66 17.31
N ASN A 446 -26.69 -16.54 16.92
CA ASN A 446 -26.52 -17.43 15.77
C ASN A 446 -27.06 -16.75 14.49
N GLY A 447 -26.92 -17.43 13.34
CA GLY A 447 -27.34 -16.87 12.06
C GLY A 447 -28.82 -16.44 12.01
N ARG A 448 -29.72 -17.19 12.66
CA ARG A 448 -31.16 -16.88 12.70
C ARG A 448 -31.44 -15.66 13.59
N ASP A 449 -30.72 -15.52 14.69
CA ASP A 449 -30.87 -14.34 15.55
C ASP A 449 -30.47 -13.07 14.80
N ILE A 450 -29.40 -13.13 14.01
CA ILE A 450 -28.95 -12.01 13.17
C ILE A 450 -29.98 -11.68 12.09
N ASP A 451 -30.50 -12.69 11.40
CA ASP A 451 -31.53 -12.48 10.38
C ASP A 451 -32.80 -11.85 11.01
N ASN A 452 -33.20 -12.27 12.21
CA ASN A 452 -34.30 -11.64 12.94
C ASN A 452 -34.01 -10.17 13.32
N ILE A 453 -32.78 -9.85 13.73
CA ILE A 453 -32.37 -8.45 13.99
C ILE A 453 -32.53 -7.62 12.71
N VAL A 454 -32.03 -8.13 11.57
CA VAL A 454 -32.15 -7.46 10.27
C VAL A 454 -33.62 -7.19 9.93
N ASP A 455 -34.46 -8.22 9.96
CA ASP A 455 -35.87 -8.13 9.60
C ASP A 455 -36.63 -7.14 10.51
N ASP A 456 -36.39 -7.22 11.82
CA ASP A 456 -37.04 -6.34 12.79
C ASP A 456 -36.65 -4.87 12.62
N GLU A 457 -35.36 -4.57 12.45
CA GLU A 457 -34.87 -3.19 12.33
C GLU A 457 -35.30 -2.57 11.00
N VAL A 458 -35.21 -3.34 9.90
CA VAL A 458 -35.71 -2.90 8.59
C VAL A 458 -37.23 -2.71 8.64
N ALA A 459 -38.00 -3.64 9.23
CA ALA A 459 -39.46 -3.53 9.30
C ALA A 459 -39.94 -2.43 10.26
N ARG A 460 -39.18 -2.11 11.32
CA ARG A 460 -39.48 -0.99 12.24
C ARG A 460 -39.41 0.35 11.52
N ARG A 461 -38.48 0.48 10.57
CA ARG A 461 -38.32 1.70 9.76
C ARG A 461 -39.18 1.69 8.50
N GLY A 462 -39.36 0.54 7.85
CA GLY A 462 -40.21 0.37 6.67
C GLY A 462 -41.70 0.59 6.93
N ARG A 463 -42.19 0.35 8.15
CA ARG A 463 -43.61 0.59 8.52
C ARG A 463 -43.99 2.07 8.69
N GLY A 464 -43.03 2.99 8.69
CA GLY A 464 -43.26 4.44 8.77
C GLY A 464 -43.02 5.20 7.46
N VAL A 465 -42.47 4.53 6.45
CA VAL A 465 -42.19 5.15 5.14
C VAL A 465 -43.28 4.66 4.19
N ALA A 466 -44.39 5.40 4.12
CA ALA A 466 -45.26 5.28 2.94
C ALA A 466 -44.36 5.45 1.71
N PRO A 467 -44.57 4.71 0.60
CA PRO A 467 -43.84 4.96 -0.62
C PRO A 467 -44.17 6.39 -1.04
N VAL A 468 -43.29 7.31 -0.67
CA VAL A 468 -43.30 8.67 -1.15
C VAL A 468 -43.06 8.48 -2.64
N VAL A 469 -44.07 8.74 -3.45
CA VAL A 469 -43.84 8.98 -4.86
C VAL A 469 -42.90 10.17 -4.88
N GLU A 470 -41.60 9.89 -4.99
CA GLU A 470 -40.59 10.92 -5.01
C GLU A 470 -40.95 11.85 -6.17
N PRO A 471 -41.20 13.14 -5.91
CA PRO A 471 -41.43 14.07 -6.99
C PRO A 471 -40.18 14.06 -7.87
N VAL A 472 -40.35 14.18 -9.19
CA VAL A 472 -39.23 14.07 -10.14
C VAL A 472 -38.06 14.94 -9.69
N PRO A 473 -36.81 14.39 -9.60
CA PRO A 473 -35.64 15.16 -9.21
C PRO A 473 -35.53 16.47 -10.01
N GLY A 474 -35.45 17.60 -9.29
CA GLY A 474 -35.40 18.95 -9.88
C GLY A 474 -36.76 19.66 -10.05
N SER A 475 -37.88 19.01 -9.74
CA SER A 475 -39.18 19.69 -9.67
C SER A 475 -39.29 20.60 -8.43
N PRO A 476 -40.09 21.69 -8.49
CA PRO A 476 -40.41 22.49 -7.31
C PRO A 476 -41.02 21.66 -6.18
N GLU A 477 -41.79 20.62 -6.51
CA GLU A 477 -42.35 19.68 -5.54
C GLU A 477 -41.26 18.81 -4.87
N HIS A 478 -40.22 18.40 -5.60
CA HIS A 478 -39.08 17.66 -5.06
C HIS A 478 -38.29 18.53 -4.08
N ALA A 479 -38.02 19.79 -4.44
CA ALA A 479 -37.35 20.74 -3.56
C ALA A 479 -38.17 21.06 -2.30
N LEU A 480 -39.50 21.13 -2.42
CA LEU A 480 -40.38 21.39 -1.27
C LEU A 480 -40.52 20.16 -0.35
N ALA A 481 -40.65 18.96 -0.93
CA ALA A 481 -40.78 17.71 -0.17
C ALA A 481 -39.51 17.39 0.63
N TYR A 482 -38.33 17.60 0.04
CA TYR A 482 -37.05 17.41 0.74
C TYR A 482 -36.86 18.42 1.88
N ARG A 483 -37.21 19.71 1.67
CA ARG A 483 -37.19 20.71 2.74
C ARG A 483 -38.14 20.35 3.90
N GLN A 484 -39.31 19.81 3.61
CA GLN A 484 -40.30 19.44 4.64
C GLN A 484 -39.89 18.19 5.43
N LEU A 485 -39.31 17.18 4.78
CA LEU A 485 -38.79 15.98 5.45
C LEU A 485 -37.62 16.30 6.39
N ASP A 486 -36.76 17.23 5.98
CA ASP A 486 -35.56 17.63 6.72
C ASP A 486 -35.87 18.47 7.98
N LEU A 487 -36.98 19.22 7.95
CA LEU A 487 -37.43 20.06 9.07
C LEU A 487 -38.51 19.41 9.95
N ALA A 488 -38.98 18.20 9.64
CA ALA A 488 -40.04 17.54 10.40
C ALA A 488 -39.71 17.46 11.91
N GLY A 489 -38.48 17.05 12.25
CA GLY A 489 -38.02 17.01 13.65
C GLY A 489 -37.94 18.38 14.32
N VAL A 490 -37.77 19.47 13.56
CA VAL A 490 -37.80 20.85 14.08
C VAL A 490 -39.25 21.26 14.37
N LEU A 491 -40.16 20.97 13.45
CA LEU A 491 -41.59 21.33 13.56
C LEU A 491 -42.30 20.61 14.71
N ASP A 492 -41.80 19.45 15.12
CA ASP A 492 -42.32 18.63 16.22
C ASP A 492 -41.74 19.01 17.60
N ARG A 493 -40.72 19.88 17.67
CA ARG A 493 -40.18 20.32 18.96
C ARG A 493 -41.26 21.05 19.77
N PRO A 494 -41.40 20.84 21.09
CA PRO A 494 -42.47 21.45 21.89
C PRO A 494 -42.59 22.98 21.74
N LEU A 495 -41.46 23.69 21.59
CA LEU A 495 -41.44 25.14 21.37
C LEU A 495 -42.05 25.56 20.02
N VAL A 496 -41.81 24.76 18.98
CA VAL A 496 -42.26 25.01 17.61
C VAL A 496 -43.67 24.46 17.39
N ALA A 497 -43.98 23.31 18.00
CA ALA A 497 -45.24 22.60 17.88
C ALA A 497 -46.46 23.48 18.22
N ASP A 498 -46.31 24.33 19.24
CA ASP A 498 -47.39 25.16 19.78
C ASP A 498 -47.50 26.53 19.10
N SER A 499 -46.61 26.88 18.17
CA SER A 499 -46.56 28.21 17.54
C SER A 499 -46.93 28.11 16.05
N PRO A 500 -48.20 28.38 15.67
CA PRO A 500 -48.64 28.30 14.28
C PRO A 500 -47.85 29.23 13.36
N ARG A 501 -47.51 30.43 13.83
CA ARG A 501 -46.76 31.41 13.02
C ARG A 501 -45.31 31.00 12.86
N LEU A 502 -44.67 30.44 13.89
CA LEU A 502 -43.32 29.91 13.75
C LEU A 502 -43.27 28.76 12.76
N LYS A 503 -44.26 27.84 12.81
CA LYS A 503 -44.38 26.77 11.80
C LYS A 503 -44.52 27.33 10.39
N GLU A 504 -45.34 28.35 10.21
CA GLU A 504 -45.50 29.03 8.92
C GLU A 504 -44.20 29.69 8.47
N LEU A 505 -43.52 30.43 9.33
CA LEU A 505 -42.23 31.08 9.02
C LEU A 505 -41.13 30.06 8.71
N ILE A 506 -41.07 28.93 9.42
CA ILE A 506 -40.10 27.86 9.13
C ILE A 506 -40.41 27.21 7.78
N ARG A 507 -41.69 26.98 7.46
CA ARG A 507 -42.11 26.38 6.18
C ARG A 507 -41.89 27.32 4.98
N ASN A 508 -42.12 28.61 5.19
CA ASN A 508 -42.01 29.62 4.14
C ASN A 508 -40.59 30.20 4.02
N GLY A 509 -39.79 30.08 5.08
CA GLY A 509 -38.38 30.41 5.08
C GLY A 509 -37.58 29.46 4.20
N ALA A 510 -36.39 29.90 3.77
CA ALA A 510 -35.50 29.08 2.98
C ALA A 510 -34.72 28.03 3.81
N TYR A 511 -35.08 27.81 5.09
CA TYR A 511 -34.35 26.93 6.00
C TYR A 511 -34.30 25.48 5.49
N SER A 512 -33.13 24.86 5.56
CA SER A 512 -32.90 23.49 5.10
C SER A 512 -31.61 22.98 5.74
N LYS A 513 -31.58 21.80 6.38
CA LYS A 513 -30.33 21.20 6.89
C LYS A 513 -29.35 20.85 5.77
N LEU A 514 -29.86 20.72 4.56
CA LEU A 514 -29.06 20.63 3.33
C LEU A 514 -28.35 21.94 2.93
N HIS A 515 -28.69 23.09 3.54
CA HIS A 515 -27.96 24.33 3.28
C HIS A 515 -26.60 24.27 3.98
N GLU A 516 -25.53 24.64 3.26
CA GLU A 516 -24.13 24.52 3.72
C GLU A 516 -23.86 25.21 5.07
N HIS A 517 -24.68 26.20 5.41
CA HIS A 517 -24.57 27.01 6.63
C HIS A 517 -25.85 27.00 7.46
N TYR A 518 -26.60 25.89 7.38
CA TYR A 518 -27.69 25.62 8.29
C TYR A 518 -27.19 25.48 9.72
N HIS A 519 -27.94 26.03 10.66
CA HIS A 519 -27.74 25.79 12.08
C HIS A 519 -29.07 25.91 12.83
N GLU A 520 -29.17 25.20 13.96
CA GLU A 520 -30.29 25.26 14.89
C GLU A 520 -29.76 25.20 16.32
N TYR A 521 -30.32 25.96 17.24
CA TYR A 521 -29.92 25.92 18.65
C TYR A 521 -31.11 26.11 19.59
N GLU A 522 -31.01 25.53 20.78
CA GLU A 522 -31.91 25.78 21.90
C GLU A 522 -31.07 26.13 23.12
N LEU A 523 -31.22 27.35 23.63
CA LEU A 523 -30.49 27.77 24.82
C LEU A 523 -31.07 27.08 26.06
N PRO A 524 -30.24 26.77 27.08
CA PRO A 524 -30.72 26.23 28.34
C PRO A 524 -31.87 27.07 28.92
N PRO A 525 -32.97 26.45 29.40
CA PRO A 525 -34.11 27.18 29.93
C PRO A 525 -33.71 28.08 31.09
N VAL A 526 -34.10 29.35 31.03
CA VAL A 526 -33.70 30.35 32.04
C VAL A 526 -34.84 30.61 33.00
N VAL A 527 -34.66 30.21 34.27
CA VAL A 527 -35.61 30.54 35.33
C VAL A 527 -35.62 32.05 35.54
N LEU A 528 -36.80 32.65 35.39
CA LEU A 528 -37.04 34.07 35.63
C LEU A 528 -37.44 34.32 37.09
N CYS A 529 -38.42 33.55 37.57
CA CYS A 529 -38.91 33.62 38.95
C CYS A 529 -39.66 32.34 39.34
N THR A 530 -39.98 32.20 40.62
CA THR A 530 -40.80 31.09 41.16
C THR A 530 -42.21 31.58 41.47
N LEU A 531 -43.23 30.87 41.00
CA LEU A 531 -44.63 31.19 41.24
C LEU A 531 -44.90 31.28 42.75
N GLY A 532 -45.67 32.28 43.16
CA GLY A 532 -45.90 32.62 44.57
C GLY A 532 -44.90 33.60 45.17
N GLN A 533 -43.77 33.87 44.51
CA GLN A 533 -42.94 35.04 44.83
C GLN A 533 -43.67 36.33 44.44
N GLU A 534 -43.51 37.38 45.25
CA GLU A 534 -44.11 38.68 44.96
C GLU A 534 -43.64 39.21 43.60
N GLY A 535 -44.59 39.54 42.73
CA GLY A 535 -44.31 40.03 41.37
C GLY A 535 -44.01 38.95 40.33
N CYS A 536 -43.98 37.66 40.70
CA CYS A 536 -43.79 36.58 39.72
C CYS A 536 -45.13 36.17 39.08
N ALA A 537 -45.33 36.56 37.82
CA ALA A 537 -46.47 36.16 36.99
C ALA A 537 -46.03 35.96 35.54
N VAL A 538 -46.69 35.04 34.82
CA VAL A 538 -46.38 34.73 33.42
C VAL A 538 -46.63 35.95 32.53
N GLU A 539 -47.74 36.63 32.76
CA GLU A 539 -48.17 37.83 32.03
C GLU A 539 -47.14 38.95 32.19
N ARG A 540 -46.63 39.15 33.40
CA ARG A 540 -45.60 40.15 33.69
C ARG A 540 -44.26 39.80 33.04
N ALA A 541 -43.88 38.51 33.04
CA ALA A 541 -42.68 38.04 32.34
C ALA A 541 -42.80 38.24 30.83
N TYR A 542 -43.99 38.01 30.28
CA TYR A 542 -44.28 38.22 28.87
C TYR A 542 -44.26 39.71 28.50
N GLU A 543 -44.89 40.59 29.30
CA GLU A 543 -44.81 42.04 29.13
C GLU A 543 -43.35 42.53 29.14
N ALA A 544 -42.53 42.00 30.05
CA ALA A 544 -41.10 42.31 30.11
C ALA A 544 -40.35 41.80 28.87
N LEU A 545 -40.70 40.62 28.35
CA LEU A 545 -40.16 40.08 27.10
C LEU A 545 -40.49 40.98 25.90
N LEU A 546 -41.69 41.55 25.83
CA LEU A 546 -42.07 42.49 24.76
C LEU A 546 -41.23 43.78 24.78
N VAL A 547 -40.83 44.24 25.97
CA VAL A 547 -39.96 45.43 26.11
C VAL A 547 -38.49 45.09 25.81
N HIS A 548 -38.07 43.85 26.10
CA HIS A 548 -36.69 43.37 25.94
C HIS A 548 -36.58 42.25 24.90
N ALA A 549 -37.17 42.46 23.73
CA ALA A 549 -37.40 41.42 22.73
C ALA A 549 -36.13 40.79 22.13
N ALA A 550 -35.05 41.56 21.96
CA ALA A 550 -33.83 41.12 21.27
C ALA A 550 -32.52 41.70 21.88
N PRO A 551 -31.36 41.05 21.64
CA PRO A 551 -30.04 41.53 22.03
C PRO A 551 -29.70 42.90 21.45
N GLY A 552 -29.17 43.79 22.29
CA GLY A 552 -28.82 45.17 21.89
C GLY A 552 -29.95 45.97 21.23
N GLY A 553 -31.20 45.53 21.37
CA GLY A 553 -32.35 46.31 20.94
C GLY A 553 -32.41 47.65 21.69
N PRO A 554 -33.19 48.62 21.18
CA PRO A 554 -33.29 49.92 21.82
C PRO A 554 -33.73 49.75 23.28
N ARG A 555 -33.26 50.63 24.18
CA ARG A 555 -33.80 50.73 25.53
C ARG A 555 -35.22 51.29 25.44
N ARG A 556 -36.17 50.40 25.17
CA ARG A 556 -37.59 50.72 25.02
C ARG A 556 -38.24 50.82 26.39
N THR A 557 -39.18 51.74 26.50
CA THR A 557 -40.11 51.83 27.62
C THR A 557 -41.51 51.34 27.25
N SER A 558 -41.76 51.11 25.96
CA SER A 558 -43.00 50.58 25.41
C SER A 558 -42.79 49.15 24.89
N PRO A 559 -43.79 48.26 25.03
CA PRO A 559 -43.77 46.92 24.40
C PRO A 559 -43.58 46.99 22.88
N ILE A 560 -42.91 45.99 22.31
CA ILE A 560 -42.82 45.80 20.86
C ILE A 560 -44.19 45.43 20.28
N THR A 561 -44.49 45.95 19.09
CA THR A 561 -45.74 45.65 18.36
C THR A 561 -45.53 44.54 17.33
N ASP A 562 -46.61 43.84 16.96
CA ASP A 562 -46.55 42.77 15.96
C ASP A 562 -46.08 43.29 14.60
N GLY A 563 -45.08 42.63 14.02
CA GLY A 563 -44.49 43.00 12.73
C GLY A 563 -43.52 44.19 12.79
N GLU A 564 -43.19 44.68 13.98
CA GLU A 564 -42.33 45.85 14.16
C GLU A 564 -40.88 45.56 13.75
N ARG A 565 -40.28 46.50 13.00
CA ARG A 565 -38.88 46.46 12.61
C ARG A 565 -38.02 47.17 13.66
N SER A 566 -37.03 46.48 14.21
CA SER A 566 -36.14 47.00 15.26
C SER A 566 -34.66 46.85 14.88
N PRO A 567 -33.81 47.87 15.13
CA PRO A 567 -32.36 47.68 15.04
C PRO A 567 -31.88 46.82 16.21
N VAL A 568 -30.85 46.01 15.97
CA VAL A 568 -30.20 45.16 16.97
C VAL A 568 -28.69 45.32 16.91
N GLY A 569 -28.01 44.88 17.96
CA GLY A 569 -26.56 44.93 18.02
C GLY A 569 -26.02 44.09 19.17
N PHE A 570 -24.70 43.92 19.19
CA PHE A 570 -24.03 43.19 20.26
C PHE A 570 -22.74 43.93 20.64
N GLY A 571 -22.55 44.21 21.93
CA GLY A 571 -21.37 44.94 22.41
C GLY A 571 -21.20 46.36 21.82
N GLY A 572 -22.29 47.00 21.39
CA GLY A 572 -22.24 48.32 20.72
C GLY A 572 -21.96 48.27 19.22
N ILE A 573 -21.77 47.08 18.65
CA ILE A 573 -21.63 46.87 17.20
C ILE A 573 -23.04 46.72 16.60
N PRO A 574 -23.43 47.52 15.59
CA PRO A 574 -24.68 47.35 14.87
C PRO A 574 -24.72 45.99 14.16
N GLY A 575 -25.75 45.18 14.41
CA GLY A 575 -25.93 43.86 13.77
C GLY A 575 -26.98 43.85 12.66
N GLY A 576 -27.57 45.00 12.34
CA GLY A 576 -28.64 45.17 11.35
C GLY A 576 -30.03 45.25 11.98
N HIS A 577 -31.04 44.72 11.28
CA HIS A 577 -32.43 44.80 11.71
C HIS A 577 -33.10 43.43 11.82
N ILE A 578 -34.09 43.36 12.71
CA ILE A 578 -35.02 42.25 12.81
C ILE A 578 -36.44 42.76 12.63
N ARG A 579 -37.33 41.85 12.24
CA ARG A 579 -38.78 42.01 12.35
C ARG A 579 -39.30 41.10 13.44
N THR A 580 -39.98 41.68 14.43
CA THR A 580 -40.51 40.91 15.56
C THR A 580 -41.99 40.65 15.37
N TYR A 581 -42.38 39.39 15.48
CA TYR A 581 -43.76 38.95 15.53
C TYR A 581 -44.15 38.54 16.94
N VAL A 582 -45.35 38.92 17.35
CA VAL A 582 -45.88 38.72 18.70
C VAL A 582 -46.96 37.65 18.65
N GLU A 583 -46.85 36.62 19.49
CA GLU A 583 -47.89 35.61 19.68
C GLU A 583 -48.36 35.61 21.15
N GLU A 584 -49.42 36.37 21.41
CA GLU A 584 -49.98 36.49 22.77
C GLU A 584 -50.47 35.14 23.31
N GLY A 585 -51.12 34.32 22.46
CA GLY A 585 -51.67 33.03 22.86
C GLY A 585 -50.63 32.01 23.35
N THR A 586 -49.36 32.18 22.99
CA THR A 586 -48.26 31.29 23.39
C THR A 586 -47.25 31.98 24.33
N HIS A 587 -47.49 33.24 24.70
CA HIS A 587 -46.54 34.11 25.39
C HIS A 587 -45.15 34.12 24.72
N SER A 588 -45.13 34.20 23.39
CA SER A 588 -43.90 34.18 22.62
C SER A 588 -43.73 35.38 21.70
N ILE A 589 -42.47 35.61 21.32
CA ILE A 589 -42.07 36.49 20.24
C ILE A 589 -41.17 35.73 19.27
N ILE A 590 -41.20 36.12 17.99
CA ILE A 590 -40.37 35.56 16.92
C ILE A 590 -39.63 36.71 16.24
N ASN A 591 -38.32 36.74 16.36
CA ASN A 591 -37.46 37.72 15.70
C ASN A 591 -36.94 37.12 14.40
N VAL A 592 -37.27 37.71 13.25
CA VAL A 592 -36.75 37.30 11.93
C VAL A 592 -35.71 38.31 11.48
N THR A 593 -34.52 37.86 11.11
CA THR A 593 -33.43 38.73 10.64
C THR A 593 -33.71 39.25 9.23
N GLU A 594 -33.70 40.57 9.05
CA GLU A 594 -33.88 41.20 7.74
C GLU A 594 -32.60 41.07 6.89
N PRO A 595 -32.65 41.31 5.56
CA PRO A 595 -31.49 41.16 4.67
C PRO A 595 -30.25 41.99 5.02
N ASP A 596 -30.41 43.07 5.80
CA ASP A 596 -29.32 43.91 6.29
C ASP A 596 -28.74 43.45 7.64
N HIS A 597 -29.14 42.27 8.13
CA HIS A 597 -28.62 41.67 9.35
C HIS A 597 -27.40 40.78 9.06
N ASP A 598 -26.34 40.89 9.87
CA ASP A 598 -25.09 40.13 9.67
C ASP A 598 -25.33 38.61 9.73
N LEU A 599 -26.37 38.22 10.48
CA LEU A 599 -26.82 36.84 10.63
C LEU A 599 -28.07 36.48 9.80
N HIS A 600 -28.34 37.20 8.71
CA HIS A 600 -29.35 36.80 7.72
C HIS A 600 -28.95 35.46 7.06
N ASP A 601 -29.85 34.53 6.75
CA ASP A 601 -31.30 34.41 6.89
C ASP A 601 -31.63 33.53 8.10
N GLY A 602 -32.16 34.10 9.20
CA GLY A 602 -32.42 33.38 10.44
C GLY A 602 -33.63 33.90 11.22
N LEU A 603 -34.10 33.10 12.17
CA LEU A 603 -35.13 33.49 13.12
C LEU A 603 -34.83 32.96 14.52
N VAL A 604 -35.35 33.65 15.53
CA VAL A 604 -35.25 33.27 16.94
C VAL A 604 -36.61 33.42 17.61
N GLN A 605 -37.14 32.33 18.17
CA GLN A 605 -38.30 32.34 19.04
C GLN A 605 -37.87 32.45 20.49
N ARG A 606 -38.57 33.30 21.26
CA ARG A 606 -38.45 33.36 22.72
C ARG A 606 -39.83 33.22 23.33
N ARG A 607 -39.96 32.31 24.30
CA ARG A 607 -41.25 31.94 24.89
C ARG A 607 -41.17 31.87 26.40
N VAL A 608 -42.14 32.50 27.06
CA VAL A 608 -42.34 32.35 28.50
C VAL A 608 -43.25 31.13 28.74
N VAL A 609 -42.77 30.18 29.52
CA VAL A 609 -43.50 28.96 29.88
C VAL A 609 -43.48 28.73 31.39
N VAL A 610 -44.42 27.92 31.88
CA VAL A 610 -44.43 27.44 33.27
C VAL A 610 -43.93 26.01 33.30
N GLU A 611 -42.91 25.75 34.10
CA GLU A 611 -42.34 24.41 34.32
C GLU A 611 -42.35 24.10 35.82
N GLY A 612 -43.33 23.31 36.25
CA GLY A 612 -43.59 23.08 37.67
C GLY A 612 -44.04 24.37 38.36
N ASP A 613 -43.28 24.83 39.33
CA ASP A 613 -43.49 26.08 40.06
C ASP A 613 -42.67 27.26 39.51
N LYS A 614 -42.02 27.13 38.35
CA LYS A 614 -41.12 28.14 37.80
C LYS A 614 -41.67 28.79 36.55
N VAL A 615 -41.49 30.11 36.44
CA VAL A 615 -41.65 30.85 35.18
C VAL A 615 -40.31 30.86 34.48
N VAL A 616 -40.25 30.31 33.27
CA VAL A 616 -39.02 30.04 32.53
C VAL A 616 -39.07 30.70 31.16
N LEU A 617 -37.95 31.28 30.74
CA LEU A 617 -37.74 31.77 29.38
C LEU A 617 -36.97 30.74 28.57
N ARG A 618 -37.57 30.26 27.48
CA ARG A 618 -36.93 29.41 26.49
C ARG A 618 -36.58 30.22 25.24
N THR A 619 -35.45 29.90 24.62
CA THR A 619 -34.97 30.55 23.40
C THR A 619 -34.55 29.48 22.40
N PHE A 620 -35.11 29.53 21.20
CA PHE A 620 -34.84 28.63 20.09
C PHE A 620 -34.48 29.44 18.84
N GLY A 621 -33.40 29.07 18.16
CA GLY A 621 -32.95 29.72 16.92
C GLY A 621 -32.75 28.73 15.79
N ILE A 622 -32.98 29.18 14.56
CA ILE A 622 -32.73 28.45 13.31
C ILE A 622 -32.33 29.43 12.21
N GLY A 623 -31.40 29.06 11.34
CA GLY A 623 -31.05 29.90 10.20
C GLY A 623 -30.12 29.25 9.17
N ASN A 624 -30.01 29.92 8.03
CA ASN A 624 -29.10 29.65 6.92
C ASN A 624 -28.20 30.87 6.72
N ASN A 625 -27.08 30.93 7.44
CA ASN A 625 -26.20 32.10 7.31
C ASN A 625 -25.48 32.12 5.96
N SER A 626 -24.93 33.28 5.62
CA SER A 626 -24.10 33.46 4.42
C SER A 626 -22.70 32.85 4.51
N SER A 627 -22.26 32.45 5.72
CA SER A 627 -20.96 31.79 5.92
C SER A 627 -21.00 30.81 7.09
N TRP A 628 -20.12 29.81 7.04
CA TRP A 628 -19.89 28.87 8.14
C TRP A 628 -19.52 29.58 9.45
N PHE A 629 -18.67 30.62 9.38
CA PHE A 629 -18.28 31.42 10.55
C PHE A 629 -19.47 32.08 11.24
N HIS A 630 -20.43 32.59 10.47
CA HIS A 630 -21.65 33.19 11.02
C HIS A 630 -22.60 32.15 11.60
N ALA A 631 -22.77 31.00 10.96
CA ALA A 631 -23.59 29.91 11.48
C ALA A 631 -23.06 29.41 12.84
N ARG A 632 -21.76 29.10 12.89
CA ARG A 632 -21.08 28.65 14.11
C ARG A 632 -21.05 29.74 15.19
N GLY A 633 -20.74 30.97 14.81
CA GLY A 633 -20.77 32.12 15.71
C GLY A 633 -22.16 32.35 16.32
N ASN A 634 -23.23 32.13 15.56
CA ASN A 634 -24.60 32.26 16.08
C ASN A 634 -24.91 31.20 17.15
N GLU A 635 -24.49 29.94 16.94
CA GLU A 635 -24.70 28.87 17.92
C GLU A 635 -23.91 29.09 19.21
N GLU A 636 -22.63 29.46 19.12
CA GLU A 636 -21.74 29.64 20.28
C GLU A 636 -22.01 30.96 21.04
N VAL A 637 -22.32 32.05 20.32
CA VAL A 637 -22.47 33.39 20.91
C VAL A 637 -23.91 33.71 21.28
N ALA A 638 -24.91 32.96 20.80
CA ALA A 638 -26.32 33.22 21.13
C ALA A 638 -26.58 33.31 22.65
N GLY A 639 -26.00 32.40 23.43
CA GLY A 639 -26.13 32.43 24.90
C GLY A 639 -25.64 33.75 25.51
N MET A 640 -24.49 34.25 25.04
CA MET A 640 -23.92 35.52 25.48
C MET A 640 -24.74 36.72 24.99
N ALA A 641 -25.16 36.71 23.72
CA ALA A 641 -25.97 37.78 23.12
C ALA A 641 -27.33 37.95 23.83
N PHE A 642 -28.02 36.84 24.11
CA PHE A 642 -29.32 36.88 24.77
C PHE A 642 -29.26 37.04 26.30
N SER A 643 -28.07 36.91 26.91
CA SER A 643 -27.91 37.04 28.37
C SER A 643 -28.39 38.40 28.89
N GLU A 644 -27.96 39.50 28.28
CA GLU A 644 -28.33 40.85 28.70
C GLU A 644 -29.85 41.09 28.63
N SER A 645 -30.46 40.72 27.50
CA SER A 645 -31.91 40.86 27.33
C SER A 645 -32.67 39.99 28.34
N THR A 646 -32.21 38.76 28.57
CA THR A 646 -32.81 37.82 29.52
C THR A 646 -32.71 38.33 30.96
N ASP A 647 -31.58 38.91 31.34
CA ASP A 647 -31.39 39.50 32.67
C ASP A 647 -32.32 40.70 32.90
N ARG A 648 -32.60 41.49 31.87
CA ARG A 648 -33.58 42.57 31.97
C ARG A 648 -35.01 42.05 32.11
N VAL A 649 -35.39 41.01 31.38
CA VAL A 649 -36.69 40.32 31.59
C VAL A 649 -36.79 39.81 33.03
N ARG A 650 -35.74 39.13 33.52
CA ARG A 650 -35.67 38.61 34.88
C ARG A 650 -35.80 39.72 35.93
N ALA A 651 -35.14 40.87 35.73
CA ALA A 651 -35.19 41.99 36.66
C ALA A 651 -36.62 42.52 36.89
N VAL A 652 -37.46 42.55 35.85
CA VAL A 652 -38.84 43.04 35.95
C VAL A 652 -39.74 42.14 36.80
N VAL A 653 -39.53 40.82 36.73
CA VAL A 653 -40.35 39.82 37.44
C VAL A 653 -39.74 39.32 38.74
N ASN A 654 -38.50 39.70 39.01
CA ASN A 654 -37.80 39.40 40.25
C ASN A 654 -37.03 40.64 40.75
N PRO A 655 -37.73 41.60 41.40
CA PRO A 655 -37.11 42.83 41.88
C PRO A 655 -35.99 42.58 42.91
N GLU A 656 -36.09 41.50 43.68
CA GLU A 656 -35.01 41.11 44.60
C GLU A 656 -33.75 40.64 43.86
N ALA A 657 -33.89 39.92 42.76
CA ALA A 657 -32.76 39.55 41.91
C ALA A 657 -32.10 40.77 41.26
N GLU A 658 -32.88 41.79 40.87
CA GLU A 658 -32.33 43.06 40.38
C GLU A 658 -31.55 43.80 41.48
N LYS A 659 -32.09 43.84 42.70
CA LYS A 659 -31.40 44.44 43.84
C LYS A 659 -30.08 43.73 44.13
N ARG A 660 -30.07 42.39 44.11
CA ARG A 660 -28.86 41.57 44.30
C ARG A 660 -27.86 41.73 43.16
N SER A 661 -28.31 41.85 41.90
CA SER A 661 -27.40 42.07 40.77
C SER A 661 -26.74 43.46 40.86
N ARG A 662 -27.51 44.51 41.16
CA ARG A 662 -26.98 45.87 41.38
C ARG A 662 -26.02 45.94 42.56
N GLU A 663 -26.26 45.18 43.63
CA GLU A 663 -25.36 45.09 44.80
C GLU A 663 -24.10 44.24 44.51
N GLY A 664 -24.22 43.17 43.73
CA GLY A 664 -23.11 42.31 43.29
C GLY A 664 -22.15 42.98 42.30
N TRP A 665 -22.67 43.78 41.36
CA TRP A 665 -21.83 44.58 40.44
C TRP A 665 -21.04 45.68 41.18
N ARG A 666 -21.54 46.17 42.33
CA ARG A 666 -20.79 47.13 43.18
C ARG A 666 -19.66 46.48 43.98
N THR A 667 -19.71 45.17 44.21
CA THR A 667 -18.65 44.44 44.95
C THR A 667 -17.54 43.90 44.05
N LEU A 668 -17.79 43.81 42.72
CA LEU A 668 -16.80 43.36 41.72
C LEU A 668 -16.18 44.51 40.89
N ALA A 669 -16.63 45.76 41.06
CA ALA A 669 -15.91 46.90 40.53
C ALA A 669 -14.59 47.04 41.30
N PRO A 670 -13.41 47.00 40.63
CA PRO A 670 -12.14 47.23 41.31
C PRO A 670 -12.20 48.59 42.01
N ASN A 671 -11.78 48.64 43.29
CA ASN A 671 -11.58 49.89 44.00
C ASN A 671 -10.86 50.88 43.07
N PRO A 672 -11.30 52.14 42.95
CA PRO A 672 -10.60 53.12 42.14
C PRO A 672 -9.16 53.15 42.62
N ILE A 673 -8.25 52.74 41.73
CA ILE A 673 -6.82 52.79 41.96
C ILE A 673 -6.52 54.24 42.35
N MET A 674 -6.11 54.44 43.60
CA MET A 674 -5.60 55.74 44.05
C MET A 674 -4.44 56.10 43.12
N GLY A 675 -4.65 57.11 42.27
CA GLY A 675 -3.65 57.57 41.34
C GLY A 675 -2.37 58.00 42.06
N PRO A 676 -1.19 57.81 41.45
CA PRO A 676 0.06 58.24 42.04
C PRO A 676 0.08 59.76 42.11
N SER A 677 -0.05 60.28 43.33
CA SER A 677 0.28 61.66 43.65
C SER A 677 1.77 61.89 43.46
N GLY A 678 2.09 62.66 42.42
CA GLY A 678 3.22 63.59 42.39
C GLY A 678 4.60 62.99 42.13
N LEU A 679 5.17 63.37 40.98
CA LEU A 679 6.50 63.97 40.90
C LEU A 679 6.66 64.65 39.53
N ASN A 680 6.80 65.97 39.56
CA ASN A 680 7.43 66.82 38.55
C ASN A 680 7.67 68.18 39.23
N PRO A 681 8.81 68.87 39.03
CA PRO A 681 10.12 68.46 38.56
C PRO A 681 11.12 68.13 39.67
#